data_AF-A0A848ENL6-F1
#
_entry.id   AF-A0A848ENL6-F1
#
_cell.length_a   1.000
_cell.length_b   1.000
_cell.length_c   1.000
_cell.angle_alpha   90.00
_cell.angle_beta   90.00
_cell.angle_gamma   90.00
#
_symmetry.space_group_name_H-M   'P 1'
#
loop_
_entity.id
_entity.type
_entity.pdbx_description
1 polymer ?
#
loop_
_entity_poly.entity_id
_entity_poly.type
_entity_poly.pdbx_seq_one_letter_code
_entity_poly.pdbx_strand_id
1 'polypeptide(L)'
;MAKSEEEKREDKRKEKIQEIVNDLDRDIQRPPYNNKTSSNRGYSRRYKEYQQEETRQTEQTNYEKVCYGMASALSVEADDSIRDQLNPALNLLGWTLTPSQVLSGAVGVAAVSFITWSVLFLLNTLIGSVIPTSLMLIGLAGPIGLSFYMFYKPKFAAQNKVIESSGEMILAILYMVVYMRSSPNLEGAVRFAALNLDGPVSYDLKRVLWNVEIGKFNTVEESLDDYTDRWEDFNKDFLESLDLIQAAMKQGDDRRRETMLQDSIDNILDGTQEKMKHYAEKLKTPVMVINAMGAMLPVLGMIMLPLLSVFMGDSITPLHLLIVFNILLPGFLWVFMQKALSSRPPTISSQKPDTGVLPDLGKYKITVSGSEYSIPTWPIGLIIFLVVSSWGLVGYITFPQVYPVDNFNPALVPGVFLSGPESLNPVLMLTRSVSIVLGLGLGIGVSKYLGAVSRRDAESRIHEMESEFPTALFELGNNVSGGTPIEIALKDAAVSTDDLEISALFNKTYENIQNMGMTFEQAVFDDRYGALRQFPSQLIETVMNAILKSSKKGTGLASGTMLTISRYLKNVHETEEKLNELMEESTTTIQLLAYMLSPVISGVAVGMSQTIITAMYQLSGSVPDVEGGAGGLGGGGMGSMLDGLDNAIPPELLQMVIGVYLIQLLYILGTFYMKIVHGEDVTYKNIFIGKVMIIGLTLYVITLMIVSSIFGGAITNVQV
;
A
#
# COMPACT_ATOMS: atom_id res chain seq x y z
N MET A 1 3.44 -14.06 -77.73
CA MET A 1 4.57 -13.54 -76.95
C MET A 1 4.38 -14.00 -75.51
N ALA A 2 5.11 -15.02 -75.10
CA ALA A 2 5.07 -15.53 -73.73
C ALA A 2 6.20 -14.85 -72.95
N LYS A 3 5.87 -14.11 -71.89
CA LYS A 3 6.86 -13.57 -70.93
C LYS A 3 7.75 -14.72 -70.42
N SER A 4 9.07 -14.50 -70.33
CA SER A 4 10.03 -15.52 -69.88
C SER A 4 9.76 -15.90 -68.43
N GLU A 5 10.17 -17.11 -68.01
CA GLU A 5 9.99 -17.58 -66.62
C GLU A 5 10.69 -16.68 -65.59
N GLU A 6 11.76 -15.97 -66.00
CA GLU A 6 12.44 -14.97 -65.19
C GLU A 6 11.57 -13.75 -64.92
N GLU A 7 10.90 -13.21 -65.96
CA GLU A 7 9.98 -12.09 -65.82
C GLU A 7 8.82 -12.42 -64.87
N LYS A 8 8.29 -13.65 -64.94
CA LYS A 8 7.20 -14.10 -64.04
C LYS A 8 7.65 -14.26 -62.59
N ARG A 9 8.92 -14.63 -62.36
CA ARG A 9 9.50 -14.71 -61.00
C ARG A 9 9.76 -13.33 -60.43
N GLU A 10 10.21 -12.40 -61.27
CA GLU A 10 10.44 -11.02 -60.86
C GLU A 10 9.13 -10.29 -60.54
N ASP A 11 8.09 -10.50 -61.35
CA ASP A 11 6.74 -9.96 -61.12
C ASP A 11 6.14 -10.51 -59.81
N LYS A 12 6.25 -11.83 -59.55
CA LYS A 12 5.82 -12.43 -58.26
C LYS A 12 6.61 -11.92 -57.06
N ARG A 13 7.90 -11.65 -57.22
CA ARG A 13 8.74 -11.08 -56.16
C ARG A 13 8.36 -9.64 -55.87
N LYS A 14 8.05 -8.86 -56.91
CA LYS A 14 7.53 -7.49 -56.78
C LYS A 14 6.16 -7.47 -56.11
N GLU A 15 5.25 -8.36 -56.47
CA GLU A 15 3.95 -8.50 -55.81
C GLU A 15 4.10 -8.87 -54.32
N LYS A 16 4.99 -9.82 -53.99
CA LYS A 16 5.22 -10.23 -52.59
C LYS A 16 5.92 -9.14 -51.77
N ILE A 17 6.85 -8.39 -52.37
CA ILE A 17 7.46 -7.22 -51.72
C ILE A 17 6.41 -6.12 -51.54
N GLN A 18 5.53 -5.89 -52.52
CA GLN A 18 4.45 -4.91 -52.42
C GLN A 18 3.42 -5.32 -51.36
N GLU A 19 3.14 -6.61 -51.20
CA GLU A 19 2.26 -7.15 -50.16
C GLU A 19 2.88 -6.97 -48.77
N ILE A 20 4.19 -7.26 -48.60
CA ILE A 20 4.94 -7.03 -47.35
C ILE A 20 5.05 -5.54 -47.03
N VAL A 21 5.29 -4.69 -48.02
CA VAL A 21 5.31 -3.22 -47.87
C VAL A 21 3.92 -2.71 -47.50
N ASN A 22 2.85 -3.24 -48.10
CA ASN A 22 1.48 -2.87 -47.76
C ASN A 22 1.05 -3.37 -46.36
N ASP A 23 1.59 -4.49 -45.87
CA ASP A 23 1.35 -4.98 -44.50
C ASP A 23 2.16 -4.18 -43.46
N LEU A 24 3.42 -3.81 -43.78
CA LEU A 24 4.22 -2.87 -42.98
C LEU A 24 3.62 -1.45 -42.97
N ASP A 25 3.09 -0.99 -44.11
CA ASP A 25 2.35 0.27 -44.21
C ASP A 25 0.99 0.20 -43.50
N ARG A 26 0.42 -0.99 -43.27
CA ARG A 26 -0.82 -1.13 -42.49
C ARG A 26 -0.58 -0.86 -40.99
N ASP A 27 0.65 -1.05 -40.52
CA ASP A 27 1.12 -0.67 -39.19
C ASP A 27 1.67 0.78 -39.15
N ILE A 28 1.85 1.45 -40.30
CA ILE A 28 2.51 2.77 -40.42
C ILE A 28 1.60 3.87 -41.04
N GLN A 29 0.47 3.56 -41.67
CA GLN A 29 -0.42 4.56 -42.26
C GLN A 29 -1.56 5.01 -41.32
N ARG A 30 -1.46 6.28 -40.92
CA ARG A 30 -2.55 7.11 -40.41
C ARG A 30 -3.78 6.97 -41.32
N PRO A 31 -5.02 6.82 -40.80
CA PRO A 31 -6.19 6.97 -41.63
C PRO A 31 -6.25 8.44 -42.12
N PRO A 32 -6.45 8.69 -43.42
CA PRO A 32 -6.64 10.06 -43.89
C PRO A 32 -7.92 10.63 -43.25
N TYR A 33 -7.79 11.80 -42.64
CA TYR A 33 -8.91 12.61 -42.16
C TYR A 33 -9.70 13.11 -43.39
N ASN A 34 -10.62 12.30 -43.89
CA ASN A 34 -11.57 12.71 -44.90
C ASN A 34 -12.94 12.91 -44.27
N ASN A 35 -13.29 14.17 -44.05
CA ASN A 35 -14.42 14.63 -43.23
C ASN A 35 -15.81 14.37 -43.84
N LYS A 36 -15.97 13.43 -44.78
CA LYS A 36 -17.23 13.24 -45.52
C LYS A 36 -17.68 11.79 -45.80
N THR A 37 -17.03 10.75 -45.29
CA THR A 37 -17.53 9.38 -45.51
C THR A 37 -17.08 8.40 -44.42
N SER A 38 -17.79 8.35 -43.29
CA SER A 38 -17.52 7.35 -42.25
C SER A 38 -18.72 7.07 -41.35
N SER A 39 -19.77 6.45 -41.90
CA SER A 39 -20.77 5.76 -41.06
C SER A 39 -20.52 4.26 -40.90
N ASN A 40 -19.43 3.70 -41.47
CA ASN A 40 -19.28 2.24 -41.44
C ASN A 40 -17.86 1.66 -41.56
N ARG A 41 -16.85 2.26 -40.92
CA ARG A 41 -15.53 1.60 -40.77
C ARG A 41 -15.24 1.36 -39.30
N GLY A 42 -15.22 0.09 -38.90
CA GLY A 42 -14.95 -0.33 -37.53
C GLY A 42 -13.54 0.07 -37.11
N TYR A 43 -13.46 0.84 -36.03
CA TYR A 43 -12.20 1.19 -35.37
C TYR A 43 -11.39 -0.07 -34.98
N SER A 44 -10.06 0.05 -34.98
CA SER A 44 -9.17 -1.02 -34.51
C SER A 44 -9.48 -1.37 -33.05
N ARG A 45 -9.20 -2.61 -32.63
CA ARG A 45 -9.48 -3.10 -31.27
C ARG A 45 -8.83 -2.20 -30.19
N ARG A 46 -7.56 -1.82 -30.41
CA ARG A 46 -6.81 -0.92 -29.52
C ARG A 46 -7.41 0.49 -29.43
N TYR A 47 -7.98 1.01 -30.53
CA TYR A 47 -8.65 2.31 -30.51
C TYR A 47 -9.95 2.27 -29.70
N LYS A 48 -10.70 1.16 -29.78
CA LYS A 48 -11.90 0.97 -28.96
C LYS A 48 -11.55 0.83 -27.48
N GLU A 49 -10.49 0.10 -27.16
CA GLU A 49 -9.95 -0.01 -25.79
C GLU A 49 -9.54 1.38 -25.27
N TYR A 50 -8.80 2.17 -26.06
CA TYR A 50 -8.45 3.55 -25.70
C TYR A 50 -9.66 4.48 -25.52
N GLN A 51 -10.66 4.44 -26.41
CA GLN A 51 -11.87 5.24 -26.28
C GLN A 51 -12.67 4.86 -25.02
N GLN A 52 -12.69 3.57 -24.65
CA GLN A 52 -13.28 3.10 -23.40
C GLN A 52 -12.47 3.59 -22.18
N GLU A 53 -11.15 3.59 -22.25
CA GLU A 53 -10.26 4.15 -21.22
C GLU A 53 -10.50 5.66 -21.03
N GLU A 54 -10.57 6.43 -22.12
CA GLU A 54 -10.84 7.88 -22.09
C GLU A 54 -12.24 8.18 -21.53
N THR A 55 -13.26 7.42 -21.94
CA THR A 55 -14.63 7.58 -21.44
C THR A 55 -14.70 7.35 -19.93
N ARG A 56 -14.04 6.29 -19.43
CA ARG A 56 -13.94 6.01 -17.98
C ARG A 56 -13.24 7.11 -17.20
N GLN A 57 -12.24 7.76 -17.78
CA GLN A 57 -11.53 8.88 -17.15
C GLN A 57 -12.34 10.19 -17.17
N THR A 58 -13.27 10.34 -18.10
CA THR A 58 -14.12 11.53 -18.23
C THR A 58 -15.44 11.39 -17.45
N GLU A 59 -15.76 10.20 -16.94
CA GLU A 59 -16.91 9.99 -16.07
C GLU A 59 -16.72 10.72 -14.73
N GLN A 60 -17.67 11.59 -14.41
CA GLN A 60 -17.65 12.34 -13.16
C GLN A 60 -17.60 11.40 -11.95
N THR A 61 -16.58 11.59 -11.12
CA THR A 61 -16.44 10.82 -9.89
C THR A 61 -17.62 11.09 -8.95
N ASN A 62 -17.93 10.14 -8.05
CA ASN A 62 -18.97 10.34 -7.03
C ASN A 62 -18.72 11.62 -6.19
N TYR A 63 -17.46 12.02 -6.05
CA TYR A 63 -17.09 13.25 -5.37
C TYR A 63 -17.42 14.50 -6.17
N GLU A 64 -17.12 14.53 -7.47
CA GLU A 64 -17.53 15.64 -8.34
C GLU A 64 -19.04 15.85 -8.30
N LYS A 65 -19.82 14.77 -8.35
CA LYS A 65 -21.29 14.84 -8.26
C LYS A 65 -21.76 15.49 -6.95
N VAL A 66 -21.12 15.15 -5.82
CA VAL A 66 -21.44 15.77 -4.52
C VAL A 66 -21.03 17.24 -4.51
N CYS A 67 -19.85 17.60 -5.01
CA CYS A 67 -19.40 18.99 -5.08
C CYS A 67 -20.31 19.84 -5.98
N TYR A 68 -20.71 19.34 -7.15
CA TYR A 68 -21.66 20.03 -8.03
C TYR A 68 -23.03 20.17 -7.38
N GLY A 69 -23.56 19.10 -6.79
CA GLY A 69 -24.85 19.12 -6.11
C GLY A 69 -24.88 20.12 -4.97
N MET A 70 -23.85 20.14 -4.13
CA MET A 70 -23.74 21.08 -3.01
C MET A 70 -23.49 22.51 -3.49
N ALA A 71 -22.66 22.73 -4.51
CA ALA A 71 -22.43 24.06 -5.08
C ALA A 71 -23.70 24.67 -5.69
N SER A 72 -24.60 23.85 -6.22
CA SER A 72 -25.90 24.31 -6.70
C SER A 72 -26.85 24.74 -5.58
N ALA A 73 -26.70 24.16 -4.38
CA ALA A 73 -27.52 24.48 -3.20
C ALA A 73 -26.92 25.64 -2.36
N LEU A 74 -25.60 25.68 -2.23
CA LEU A 74 -24.85 26.64 -1.42
C LEU A 74 -23.56 27.04 -2.17
N SER A 75 -23.58 28.20 -2.83
CA SER A 75 -22.40 28.73 -3.52
C SER A 75 -21.51 29.50 -2.55
N VAL A 76 -20.37 28.92 -2.19
CA VAL A 76 -19.34 29.58 -1.39
C VAL A 76 -18.19 29.98 -2.31
N GLU A 77 -17.86 31.27 -2.35
CA GLU A 77 -16.73 31.77 -3.14
C GLU A 77 -15.40 31.48 -2.43
N ALA A 78 -14.46 30.87 -3.17
CA ALA A 78 -13.11 30.66 -2.70
C ALA A 78 -12.28 31.94 -2.86
N ASP A 79 -11.61 32.33 -1.77
CA ASP A 79 -10.61 33.40 -1.74
C ASP A 79 -9.33 32.98 -2.49
N ASP A 80 -8.49 33.94 -2.85
CA ASP A 80 -7.32 33.70 -3.72
C ASP A 80 -6.33 32.69 -3.10
N SER A 81 -6.14 32.72 -1.77
CA SER A 81 -5.32 31.70 -1.08
C SER A 81 -5.84 30.28 -1.25
N ILE A 82 -7.17 30.08 -1.31
CA ILE A 82 -7.77 28.75 -1.50
C ILE A 82 -7.60 28.32 -2.97
N ARG A 83 -7.68 29.26 -3.92
CA ARG A 83 -7.46 29.00 -5.34
C ARG A 83 -6.03 28.55 -5.60
N ASP A 84 -5.05 29.28 -5.08
CA ASP A 84 -3.63 28.93 -5.21
C ASP A 84 -3.32 27.56 -4.60
N GLN A 85 -4.03 27.21 -3.52
CA GLN A 85 -3.88 25.92 -2.87
C GLN A 85 -4.50 24.74 -3.64
N LEU A 86 -5.58 24.95 -4.40
CA LEU A 86 -6.34 23.86 -5.04
C LEU A 86 -6.10 23.75 -6.54
N ASN A 87 -5.81 24.84 -7.24
CA ASN A 87 -5.63 24.87 -8.69
C ASN A 87 -4.56 23.89 -9.19
N PRO A 88 -3.34 23.82 -8.61
CA PRO A 88 -2.34 22.86 -9.07
C PRO A 88 -2.84 21.41 -9.02
N ALA A 89 -3.52 21.03 -7.93
CA ALA A 89 -4.07 19.69 -7.77
C ALA A 89 -5.20 19.38 -8.76
N LEU A 90 -6.10 20.35 -9.00
CA LEU A 90 -7.21 20.19 -9.93
C LEU A 90 -6.72 20.11 -11.39
N ASN A 91 -5.73 20.93 -11.75
CA ASN A 91 -5.11 20.95 -13.08
C ASN A 91 -4.39 19.63 -13.38
N LEU A 92 -3.62 19.10 -12.42
CA LEU A 92 -2.92 17.81 -12.56
C LEU A 92 -3.89 16.64 -12.76
N LEU A 93 -5.00 16.65 -12.01
CA LEU A 93 -6.04 15.63 -12.09
C LEU A 93 -6.92 15.75 -13.35
N GLY A 94 -6.93 16.93 -13.99
CA GLY A 94 -7.85 17.22 -15.09
C GLY A 94 -9.31 17.26 -14.66
N TRP A 95 -9.58 17.54 -13.38
CA TRP A 95 -10.95 17.64 -12.86
C TRP A 95 -11.61 18.94 -13.34
N THR A 96 -12.87 18.86 -13.76
CA THR A 96 -13.66 20.02 -14.24
C THR A 96 -14.20 20.91 -13.12
N LEU A 97 -13.79 20.65 -11.87
CA LEU A 97 -14.22 21.38 -10.68
C LEU A 97 -13.48 22.71 -10.54
N THR A 98 -14.18 23.71 -10.03
CA THR A 98 -13.55 24.96 -9.54
C THR A 98 -13.24 24.88 -8.04
N PRO A 99 -12.24 25.61 -7.52
CA PRO A 99 -11.96 25.67 -6.09
C PRO A 99 -13.19 26.04 -5.23
N SER A 100 -14.04 26.93 -5.75
CA SER A 100 -15.30 27.33 -5.10
C SER A 100 -16.28 26.16 -4.98
N GLN A 101 -16.36 25.27 -5.96
CA GLN A 101 -17.22 24.08 -5.91
C GLN A 101 -16.71 23.05 -4.89
N VAL A 102 -15.39 22.91 -4.76
CA VAL A 102 -14.77 22.07 -3.72
C VAL A 102 -15.11 22.60 -2.32
N LEU A 103 -14.95 23.91 -2.11
CA LEU A 103 -15.28 24.56 -0.84
C LEU A 103 -16.77 24.43 -0.50
N SER A 104 -17.63 24.68 -1.48
CA SER A 104 -19.09 24.50 -1.37
C SER A 104 -19.47 23.06 -1.02
N GLY A 105 -18.81 22.09 -1.63
CA GLY A 105 -18.94 20.66 -1.30
C GLY A 105 -18.56 20.35 0.15
N ALA A 106 -17.44 20.87 0.63
CA ALA A 106 -16.98 20.67 2.01
C ALA A 106 -17.95 21.26 3.04
N VAL A 107 -18.37 22.52 2.84
CA VAL A 107 -19.31 23.22 3.74
C VAL A 107 -20.70 22.57 3.68
N GLY A 108 -21.19 22.21 2.49
CA GLY A 108 -22.48 21.54 2.31
C GLY A 108 -22.54 20.19 3.02
N VAL A 109 -21.51 19.35 2.85
CA VAL A 109 -21.41 18.07 3.57
C VAL A 109 -21.31 18.27 5.08
N ALA A 110 -20.57 19.29 5.54
CA ALA A 110 -20.50 19.65 6.97
C ALA A 110 -21.87 20.01 7.52
N ALA A 111 -22.64 20.84 6.81
CA ALA A 111 -23.97 21.27 7.22
C ALA A 111 -24.95 20.09 7.28
N VAL A 112 -24.99 19.24 6.24
CA VAL A 112 -25.89 18.07 6.20
C VAL A 112 -25.55 17.07 7.29
N SER A 113 -24.26 16.78 7.49
CA SER A 113 -23.82 15.85 8.54
C SER A 113 -24.08 16.42 9.94
N PHE A 114 -23.88 17.72 10.16
CA PHE A 114 -24.19 18.39 11.42
C PHE A 114 -25.70 18.40 11.73
N ILE A 115 -26.54 18.69 10.74
CA ILE A 115 -28.00 18.60 10.88
C ILE A 115 -28.42 17.18 11.22
N THR A 116 -27.87 16.18 10.51
CA THR A 116 -28.15 14.76 10.78
C THR A 116 -27.77 14.39 12.22
N TRP A 117 -26.57 14.79 12.66
CA TRP A 117 -26.12 14.59 14.04
C TRP A 117 -27.02 15.30 15.05
N SER A 118 -27.44 16.53 14.79
CA SER A 118 -28.33 17.30 15.67
C SER A 118 -29.73 16.67 15.77
N VAL A 119 -30.27 16.16 14.67
CA VAL A 119 -31.54 15.42 14.67
C VAL A 119 -31.42 14.15 15.49
N LEU A 120 -30.35 13.37 15.31
CA LEU A 120 -30.09 12.16 16.12
C LEU A 120 -29.93 12.52 17.61
N PHE A 121 -29.24 13.62 17.92
CA PHE A 121 -29.06 14.11 19.28
C PHE A 121 -30.38 14.47 19.95
N LEU A 122 -31.23 15.23 19.25
CA LEU A 122 -32.57 15.57 19.71
C LEU A 122 -33.47 14.34 19.88
N LEU A 123 -33.43 13.39 18.94
CA LEU A 123 -34.20 12.15 19.06
C LEU A 123 -33.76 11.32 20.26
N ASN A 124 -32.45 11.20 20.48
CA ASN A 124 -31.92 10.46 21.62
C ASN A 124 -32.34 11.10 22.96
N THR A 125 -32.29 12.43 23.07
CA THR A 125 -32.74 13.11 24.30
C THR A 125 -34.24 13.00 24.51
N LEU A 126 -35.05 13.03 23.45
CA LEU A 126 -36.51 12.87 23.52
C LEU A 126 -36.95 11.45 23.93
N ILE A 127 -36.23 10.41 23.51
CA ILE A 127 -36.54 9.00 23.79
C ILE A 127 -36.02 8.56 25.18
N GLY A 128 -35.33 9.44 25.91
CA GLY A 128 -34.83 9.17 27.27
C GLY A 128 -33.35 8.79 27.35
N SER A 129 -32.52 9.28 26.42
CA SER A 129 -31.06 9.11 26.41
C SER A 129 -30.61 7.65 26.38
N VAL A 130 -31.11 6.88 25.40
CA VAL A 130 -30.69 5.49 25.15
C VAL A 130 -29.17 5.39 24.93
N ILE A 131 -28.59 6.37 24.24
CA ILE A 131 -27.14 6.54 24.09
C ILE A 131 -26.67 7.60 25.09
N PRO A 132 -25.62 7.36 25.90
CA PRO A 132 -25.03 8.37 26.77
C PRO A 132 -24.72 9.67 26.01
N THR A 133 -25.10 10.82 26.59
CA THR A 133 -24.93 12.15 25.96
C THR A 133 -23.47 12.47 25.64
N SER A 134 -22.55 12.01 26.49
CA SER A 134 -21.10 12.07 26.28
C SER A 134 -20.63 11.38 25.00
N LEU A 135 -21.20 10.22 24.64
CA LEU A 135 -20.87 9.53 23.37
C LEU A 135 -21.39 10.31 22.16
N MET A 136 -22.55 10.94 22.28
CA MET A 136 -23.07 11.76 21.19
C MET A 136 -22.22 13.00 20.95
N LEU A 137 -21.66 13.61 21.99
CA LEU A 137 -20.72 14.73 21.85
C LEU A 137 -19.46 14.33 21.09
N ILE A 138 -18.93 13.13 21.30
CA ILE A 138 -17.81 12.60 20.50
C ILE A 138 -18.21 12.51 19.01
N GLY A 139 -19.47 12.18 18.72
CA GLY A 139 -20.04 12.15 17.36
C GLY A 139 -19.95 13.48 16.60
N LEU A 140 -19.79 14.62 17.28
CA LEU A 140 -19.59 15.94 16.67
C LEU A 140 -18.29 16.01 15.85
N ALA A 141 -17.30 15.17 16.15
CA ALA A 141 -16.07 15.08 15.37
C ALA A 141 -16.33 14.58 13.93
N GLY A 142 -17.42 13.83 13.70
CA GLY A 142 -17.78 13.29 12.38
C GLY A 142 -17.99 14.36 11.31
N PRO A 143 -18.89 15.33 11.50
CA PRO A 143 -19.08 16.44 10.57
C PRO A 143 -17.81 17.22 10.25
N ILE A 144 -16.99 17.50 11.27
CA ILE A 144 -15.71 18.21 11.11
C ILE A 144 -14.74 17.37 10.25
N GLY A 145 -14.61 16.07 10.57
CA GLY A 145 -13.75 15.15 9.83
C GLY A 145 -14.17 14.98 8.37
N LEU A 146 -15.48 14.86 8.10
CA LEU A 146 -16.01 14.74 6.74
C LEU A 146 -15.78 16.01 5.91
N SER A 147 -15.96 17.18 6.51
CA SER A 147 -15.67 18.47 5.87
C SER A 147 -14.18 18.58 5.48
N PHE A 148 -13.30 18.26 6.43
CA PHE A 148 -11.86 18.27 6.21
C PHE A 148 -11.45 17.28 5.11
N TYR A 149 -12.02 16.07 5.12
CA TYR A 149 -11.80 15.07 4.08
C TYR A 149 -12.23 15.60 2.70
N MET A 150 -13.41 16.19 2.57
CA MET A 150 -13.91 16.74 1.30
C MET A 150 -13.01 17.86 0.76
N PHE A 151 -12.54 18.75 1.62
CA PHE A 151 -11.69 19.87 1.21
C PHE A 151 -10.29 19.42 0.75
N TYR A 152 -9.66 18.50 1.48
CA TYR A 152 -8.30 18.04 1.15
C TYR A 152 -8.26 16.89 0.13
N LYS A 153 -9.41 16.33 -0.26
CA LYS A 153 -9.47 15.22 -1.22
C LYS A 153 -8.72 15.48 -2.54
N PRO A 154 -8.86 16.64 -3.22
CA PRO A 154 -8.13 16.89 -4.47
C PRO A 154 -6.62 16.86 -4.28
N LYS A 155 -6.13 17.43 -3.16
CA LYS A 155 -4.70 17.40 -2.82
C LYS A 155 -4.19 15.97 -2.61
N PHE A 156 -4.93 15.15 -1.86
CA PHE A 156 -4.55 13.75 -1.66
C PHE A 156 -4.60 12.93 -2.96
N ALA A 157 -5.61 13.16 -3.80
CA ALA A 157 -5.72 12.49 -5.10
C ALA A 157 -4.57 12.90 -6.04
N ALA A 158 -4.23 14.19 -6.09
CA ALA A 158 -3.10 14.69 -6.86
C ALA A 158 -1.77 14.10 -6.36
N GLN A 159 -1.54 14.11 -5.05
CA GLN A 159 -0.35 13.49 -4.45
C GLN A 159 -0.25 11.99 -4.78
N ASN A 160 -1.36 11.25 -4.70
CA ASN A 160 -1.38 9.84 -5.09
C ASN A 160 -1.03 9.66 -6.57
N LYS A 161 -1.59 10.49 -7.47
CA LYS A 161 -1.22 10.47 -8.89
C LYS A 161 0.28 10.77 -9.08
N VAL A 162 0.85 11.74 -8.37
CA VAL A 162 2.30 12.06 -8.44
C VAL A 162 3.13 10.86 -8.03
N ILE A 163 2.79 10.21 -6.90
CA ILE A 163 3.53 9.04 -6.41
C ILE A 163 3.42 7.87 -7.38
N GLU A 164 2.24 7.58 -7.88
CA GLU A 164 2.03 6.48 -8.84
C GLU A 164 2.74 6.76 -10.17
N SER A 165 2.74 8.03 -10.62
CA SER A 165 3.39 8.44 -11.86
C SER A 165 4.90 8.50 -11.75
N SER A 166 5.47 8.86 -10.59
CA SER A 166 6.90 9.18 -10.49
C SER A 166 7.82 8.01 -10.85
N GLY A 167 7.40 6.76 -10.64
CA GLY A 167 8.20 5.57 -10.95
C GLY A 167 8.14 5.24 -12.43
N GLU A 168 6.95 5.42 -13.02
CA GLU A 168 6.75 5.33 -14.46
C GLU A 168 7.42 6.46 -15.22
N MET A 169 7.54 7.65 -14.64
CA MET A 169 8.23 8.79 -15.26
C MET A 169 9.68 8.44 -15.57
N ILE A 170 10.35 7.75 -14.64
CA ILE A 170 11.74 7.33 -14.84
C ILE A 170 11.83 6.31 -15.99
N LEU A 171 10.94 5.31 -16.00
CA LEU A 171 10.84 4.33 -17.08
C LEU A 171 10.41 4.97 -18.42
N ALA A 172 9.57 6.00 -18.38
CA ALA A 172 9.14 6.74 -19.56
C ALA A 172 10.33 7.44 -20.21
N ILE A 173 11.14 8.16 -19.43
CA ILE A 173 12.38 8.77 -19.91
C ILE A 173 13.30 7.69 -20.49
N LEU A 174 13.50 6.56 -19.80
CA LEU A 174 14.30 5.46 -20.32
C LEU A 174 13.78 4.95 -21.67
N TYR A 175 12.49 4.64 -21.78
CA TYR A 175 11.89 4.11 -23.00
C TYR A 175 11.94 5.11 -24.15
N MET A 176 11.67 6.40 -23.88
CA MET A 176 11.81 7.46 -24.88
C MET A 176 13.26 7.57 -25.35
N VAL A 177 14.23 7.57 -24.44
CA VAL A 177 15.66 7.64 -24.78
C VAL A 177 16.10 6.43 -25.58
N VAL A 178 15.72 5.22 -25.17
CA VAL A 178 16.00 3.97 -25.88
C VAL A 178 15.47 4.03 -27.31
N TYR A 179 14.23 4.48 -27.49
CA TYR A 179 13.64 4.65 -28.82
C TYR A 179 14.40 5.72 -29.62
N MET A 180 14.68 6.86 -29.01
CA MET A 180 15.35 8.02 -29.61
C MET A 180 16.77 7.73 -30.10
N ARG A 181 17.51 6.89 -29.38
CA ARG A 181 18.84 6.40 -29.81
C ARG A 181 18.77 5.59 -31.09
N SER A 182 17.69 4.83 -31.23
CA SER A 182 17.43 3.99 -32.38
C SER A 182 16.90 4.84 -33.56
N SER A 183 15.96 5.76 -33.28
CA SER A 183 15.27 6.59 -34.26
C SER A 183 14.99 7.97 -33.66
N PRO A 184 15.61 9.05 -34.15
CA PRO A 184 15.34 10.41 -33.68
C PRO A 184 13.93 10.86 -34.12
N ASN A 185 12.89 10.41 -33.40
CA ASN A 185 11.50 10.78 -33.62
C ASN A 185 10.75 10.82 -32.29
N LEU A 186 10.33 12.02 -31.87
CA LEU A 186 9.62 12.26 -30.61
C LEU A 186 8.25 11.58 -30.58
N GLU A 187 7.47 11.61 -31.67
CA GLU A 187 6.17 10.93 -31.74
C GLU A 187 6.33 9.42 -31.55
N GLY A 188 7.36 8.85 -32.18
CA GLY A 188 7.70 7.43 -32.03
C GLY A 188 8.15 7.09 -30.61
N ALA A 189 8.92 7.97 -29.97
CA ALA A 189 9.41 7.80 -28.61
C ALA A 189 8.29 7.85 -27.58
N VAL A 190 7.41 8.87 -27.66
CA VAL A 190 6.22 9.02 -26.81
C VAL A 190 5.30 7.82 -26.99
N ARG A 191 5.07 7.38 -28.24
CA ARG A 191 4.27 6.18 -28.55
C ARG A 191 4.89 4.91 -27.99
N PHE A 192 6.21 4.76 -28.08
CA PHE A 192 6.89 3.60 -27.53
C PHE A 192 6.76 3.56 -26.01
N ALA A 193 7.01 4.67 -25.31
CA ALA A 193 6.80 4.74 -23.87
C ALA A 193 5.33 4.47 -23.48
N ALA A 194 4.37 5.11 -24.15
CA ALA A 194 2.94 4.95 -23.91
C ALA A 194 2.41 3.51 -24.11
N LEU A 195 3.10 2.68 -24.88
CA LEU A 195 2.70 1.30 -25.15
C LEU A 195 3.39 0.26 -24.27
N ASN A 196 4.47 0.64 -23.58
CA ASN A 196 5.24 -0.26 -22.71
C ASN A 196 5.13 0.12 -21.22
N LEU A 197 4.34 1.15 -20.91
CA LEU A 197 3.93 1.55 -19.57
C LEU A 197 2.46 1.18 -19.37
N ASP A 198 2.05 0.87 -18.13
CA ASP A 198 0.69 0.39 -17.82
C ASP A 198 -0.10 1.27 -16.84
N GLY A 199 0.54 2.27 -16.23
CA GLY A 199 -0.03 3.16 -15.21
C GLY A 199 -0.30 4.59 -15.69
N PRO A 200 -0.39 5.57 -14.76
CA PRO A 200 -0.85 6.92 -15.04
C PRO A 200 -0.09 7.65 -16.16
N VAL A 201 1.23 7.46 -16.25
CA VAL A 201 2.06 8.13 -17.26
C VAL A 201 1.78 7.54 -18.63
N SER A 202 1.50 6.24 -18.72
CA SER A 202 1.03 5.61 -19.96
C SER A 202 -0.20 6.32 -20.52
N TYR A 203 -1.23 6.50 -19.69
CA TYR A 203 -2.46 7.17 -20.10
C TYR A 203 -2.24 8.64 -20.48
N ASP A 204 -1.41 9.33 -19.71
CA ASP A 204 -1.07 10.72 -19.98
C ASP A 204 -0.33 10.87 -21.32
N LEU A 205 0.64 10.00 -21.63
CA LEU A 205 1.34 9.99 -22.92
C LEU A 205 0.44 9.55 -24.09
N LYS A 206 -0.47 8.58 -23.88
CA LYS A 206 -1.50 8.25 -24.88
C LYS A 206 -2.39 9.47 -25.16
N ARG A 207 -2.74 10.25 -24.14
CA ARG A 207 -3.52 11.49 -24.26
C ARG A 207 -2.76 12.57 -25.03
N VAL A 208 -1.45 12.68 -24.84
CA VAL A 208 -0.59 13.58 -25.64
C VAL A 208 -0.72 13.24 -27.13
N LEU A 209 -0.61 11.96 -27.50
CA LEU A 209 -0.79 11.53 -28.90
C LEU A 209 -2.21 11.77 -29.40
N TRP A 210 -3.21 11.50 -28.57
CA TRP A 210 -4.62 11.69 -28.91
C TRP A 210 -4.99 13.14 -29.16
N ASN A 211 -4.51 14.07 -28.35
CA ASN A 211 -4.78 15.50 -28.52
C ASN A 211 -4.30 16.01 -29.89
N VAL A 212 -3.21 15.44 -30.42
CA VAL A 212 -2.74 15.74 -31.77
C VAL A 212 -3.67 15.12 -32.82
N GLU A 213 -4.11 13.88 -32.62
CA GLU A 213 -5.00 13.19 -33.57
C GLU A 213 -6.39 13.84 -33.68
N ILE A 214 -6.93 14.40 -32.60
CA ILE A 214 -8.20 15.15 -32.63
C ILE A 214 -8.03 16.61 -33.09
N GLY A 215 -6.80 17.04 -33.36
CA GLY A 215 -6.48 18.39 -33.82
C GLY A 215 -6.56 19.47 -32.73
N LYS A 216 -6.47 19.09 -31.44
CA LYS A 216 -6.33 20.07 -30.34
C LYS A 216 -4.97 20.77 -30.41
N PHE A 217 -3.92 20.04 -30.78
CA PHE A 217 -2.57 20.54 -31.01
C PHE A 217 -2.06 20.11 -32.39
N ASN A 218 -1.11 20.85 -32.95
CA ASN A 218 -0.61 20.56 -34.30
C ASN A 218 0.53 19.54 -34.31
N THR A 219 1.31 19.48 -33.22
CA THR A 219 2.48 18.61 -33.09
C THR A 219 2.48 17.90 -31.74
N VAL A 220 3.19 16.77 -31.67
CA VAL A 220 3.43 16.05 -30.41
C VAL A 220 4.24 16.90 -29.44
N GLU A 221 5.15 17.74 -29.95
CA GLU A 221 5.91 18.72 -29.16
C GLU A 221 4.96 19.66 -28.39
N GLU A 222 4.05 20.34 -29.10
CA GLU A 222 3.08 21.28 -28.51
C GLU A 222 2.13 20.59 -27.51
N SER A 223 1.69 19.37 -27.81
CA SER A 223 0.85 18.62 -26.86
C SER A 223 1.62 18.08 -25.66
N LEU A 224 2.92 17.81 -25.80
CA LEU A 224 3.77 17.36 -24.71
C LEU A 224 4.10 18.54 -23.79
N ASP A 225 4.26 19.75 -24.34
CA ASP A 225 4.44 20.99 -23.58
C ASP A 225 3.21 21.30 -22.69
N ASP A 226 1.97 21.16 -23.21
CA ASP A 226 0.73 21.26 -22.40
C ASP A 226 0.67 20.19 -21.29
N TYR A 227 1.28 19.04 -21.51
CA TYR A 227 1.38 18.00 -20.50
C TYR A 227 2.42 18.38 -19.43
N THR A 228 3.60 18.87 -19.80
CA THR A 228 4.63 19.31 -18.86
C THR A 228 4.17 20.48 -17.99
N ASP A 229 3.43 21.44 -18.55
CA ASP A 229 2.89 22.58 -17.80
C ASP A 229 2.01 22.14 -16.62
N ARG A 230 1.25 21.04 -16.79
CA ARG A 230 0.42 20.47 -15.71
C ARG A 230 1.24 19.83 -14.59
N TRP A 231 2.51 19.52 -14.84
CA TRP A 231 3.43 18.85 -13.91
C TRP A 231 4.47 19.79 -13.29
N GLU A 232 4.50 21.07 -13.69
CA GLU A 232 5.51 22.06 -13.27
C GLU A 232 5.67 22.16 -11.75
N ASP A 233 4.55 22.16 -11.02
CA ASP A 233 4.52 22.27 -9.56
C ASP A 233 4.90 20.96 -8.82
N PHE A 234 4.98 19.84 -9.54
CA PHE A 234 5.06 18.50 -8.93
C PHE A 234 6.37 17.77 -9.22
N ASN A 235 6.93 17.89 -10.42
CA ASN A 235 8.15 17.17 -10.78
C ASN A 235 9.01 17.91 -11.82
N LYS A 236 9.78 18.90 -11.39
CA LYS A 236 10.67 19.69 -12.25
C LYS A 236 11.74 18.86 -12.97
N ASP A 237 12.28 17.83 -12.31
CA ASP A 237 13.32 16.98 -12.90
C ASP A 237 12.78 16.20 -14.11
N PHE A 238 11.52 15.78 -14.06
CA PHE A 238 10.87 15.12 -15.19
C PHE A 238 10.66 16.07 -16.37
N LEU A 239 10.30 17.33 -16.11
CA LEU A 239 10.17 18.36 -17.14
C LEU A 239 11.53 18.62 -17.82
N GLU A 240 12.58 18.84 -17.05
CA GLU A 240 13.92 19.07 -17.58
C GLU A 240 14.45 17.87 -18.37
N SER A 241 14.16 16.64 -17.93
CA SER A 241 14.48 15.43 -18.70
C SER A 241 13.72 15.35 -20.03
N LEU A 242 12.44 15.73 -20.06
CA LEU A 242 11.68 15.82 -21.30
C LEU A 242 12.27 16.88 -22.23
N ASP A 243 12.58 18.06 -21.73
CA ASP A 243 13.19 19.15 -22.49
C ASP A 243 14.54 18.76 -23.10
N LEU A 244 15.36 18.00 -22.38
CA LEU A 244 16.61 17.44 -22.90
C LEU A 244 16.37 16.47 -24.07
N ILE A 245 15.33 15.64 -24.01
CA ILE A 245 14.92 14.76 -25.12
C ILE A 245 14.43 15.58 -26.32
N GLN A 246 13.61 16.61 -26.08
CA GLN A 246 13.12 17.52 -27.12
C GLN A 246 14.28 18.30 -27.78
N ALA A 247 15.26 18.74 -26.99
CA ALA A 247 16.46 19.40 -27.49
C ALA A 247 17.35 18.44 -28.30
N ALA A 248 17.47 17.19 -27.86
CA ALA A 248 18.25 16.15 -28.55
C ALA A 248 17.71 15.86 -29.96
N MET A 249 16.39 15.93 -30.18
CA MET A 249 15.78 15.84 -31.53
C MET A 249 16.32 16.87 -32.51
N LYS A 250 16.63 18.08 -32.02
CA LYS A 250 17.08 19.21 -32.84
C LYS A 250 18.60 19.21 -33.07
N GLN A 251 19.35 18.29 -32.45
CA GLN A 251 20.79 18.19 -32.59
C GLN A 251 21.22 17.40 -33.83
N GLY A 252 22.08 18.02 -34.63
CA GLY A 252 22.66 17.39 -35.82
C GLY A 252 23.89 16.53 -35.55
N ASP A 253 24.59 16.71 -34.42
CA ASP A 253 25.73 15.88 -34.03
C ASP A 253 25.26 14.66 -33.22
N ASP A 254 25.50 13.46 -33.75
CA ASP A 254 25.11 12.19 -33.15
C ASP A 254 25.69 12.00 -31.74
N ARG A 255 26.94 12.43 -31.51
CA ARG A 255 27.58 12.34 -30.19
C ARG A 255 26.91 13.26 -29.18
N ARG A 256 26.70 14.52 -29.55
CA ARG A 256 26.02 15.48 -28.67
C ARG A 256 24.59 15.07 -28.38
N ARG A 257 23.88 14.51 -29.36
CA ARG A 257 22.54 13.93 -29.19
C ARG A 257 22.57 12.79 -28.17
N GLU A 258 23.51 11.86 -28.28
CA GLU A 258 23.65 10.75 -27.34
C GLU A 258 23.96 11.23 -25.91
N THR A 259 24.83 12.26 -25.76
CA THR A 259 25.08 12.90 -24.46
C THR A 259 23.81 13.52 -23.88
N MET A 260 23.06 14.32 -24.63
CA MET A 260 21.80 14.92 -24.13
C MET A 260 20.76 13.87 -23.72
N LEU A 261 20.67 12.77 -24.47
CA LEU A 261 19.79 11.66 -24.11
C LEU A 261 20.27 10.96 -22.82
N GLN A 262 21.58 10.84 -22.60
CA GLN A 262 22.12 10.32 -21.34
C GLN A 262 21.86 11.31 -20.19
N ASP A 263 22.12 12.61 -20.39
CA ASP A 263 21.88 13.67 -19.41
C ASP A 263 20.40 13.68 -18.96
N SER A 264 19.46 13.39 -19.87
CA SER A 264 18.03 13.26 -19.52
C SER A 264 17.74 12.13 -18.55
N ILE A 265 18.43 10.99 -18.66
CA ILE A 265 18.32 9.86 -17.75
C ILE A 265 18.96 10.21 -16.41
N ASP A 266 20.17 10.77 -16.45
CA ASP A 266 20.92 11.10 -15.24
C ASP A 266 20.17 12.16 -14.42
N ASN A 267 19.56 13.17 -15.05
CA ASN A 267 18.77 14.21 -14.39
C ASN A 267 17.55 13.65 -13.62
N ILE A 268 16.76 12.78 -14.24
CA ILE A 268 15.58 12.21 -13.57
C ILE A 268 15.99 11.26 -12.43
N LEU A 269 17.11 10.55 -12.57
CA LEU A 269 17.66 9.70 -11.53
C LEU A 269 18.16 10.52 -10.35
N ASP A 270 18.98 11.54 -10.58
CA ASP A 270 19.52 12.42 -9.54
C ASP A 270 18.40 13.15 -8.78
N GLY A 271 17.42 13.69 -9.51
CA GLY A 271 16.23 14.31 -8.91
C GLY A 271 15.41 13.33 -8.07
N THR A 272 15.30 12.07 -8.51
CA THR A 272 14.65 11.01 -7.74
C THR A 272 15.43 10.66 -6.48
N GLN A 273 16.76 10.56 -6.57
CA GLN A 273 17.64 10.31 -5.44
C GLN A 273 17.49 11.37 -4.34
N GLU A 274 17.50 12.66 -4.71
CA GLU A 274 17.37 13.74 -3.70
C GLU A 274 15.96 13.75 -3.07
N LYS A 275 14.91 13.45 -3.84
CA LYS A 275 13.54 13.29 -3.30
C LYS A 275 13.45 12.11 -2.32
N MET A 276 14.10 11.00 -2.61
CA MET A 276 14.16 9.83 -1.72
C MET A 276 14.88 10.15 -0.41
N LYS A 277 16.00 10.86 -0.47
CA LYS A 277 16.72 11.33 0.71
C LYS A 277 15.86 12.24 1.59
N HIS A 278 15.22 13.26 0.99
CA HIS A 278 14.31 14.15 1.72
C HIS A 278 13.09 13.42 2.29
N TYR A 279 12.59 12.40 1.61
CA TYR A 279 11.51 11.56 2.13
C TYR A 279 11.94 10.79 3.38
N ALA A 280 13.12 10.15 3.34
CA ALA A 280 13.65 9.42 4.50
C ALA A 280 13.81 10.34 5.73
N GLU A 281 14.35 11.54 5.54
CA GLU A 281 14.48 12.57 6.59
C GLU A 281 13.11 12.97 7.16
N LYS A 282 12.13 13.22 6.29
CA LYS A 282 10.77 13.63 6.69
C LYS A 282 10.01 12.53 7.43
N LEU A 283 10.32 11.26 7.19
CA LEU A 283 9.60 10.14 7.81
C LEU A 283 9.90 9.98 9.31
N LYS A 284 11.05 10.49 9.79
CA LYS A 284 11.44 10.40 11.20
C LYS A 284 10.38 10.98 12.14
N THR A 285 9.78 12.12 11.78
CA THR A 285 8.74 12.77 12.60
C THR A 285 7.44 11.96 12.66
N PRO A 286 6.84 11.51 11.54
CA PRO A 286 5.71 10.61 11.58
C PRO A 286 5.94 9.33 12.38
N VAL A 287 7.12 8.71 12.28
CA VAL A 287 7.47 7.52 13.06
C VAL A 287 7.45 7.83 14.55
N MET A 288 8.02 8.97 14.95
CA MET A 288 7.98 9.44 16.33
C MET A 288 6.54 9.70 16.82
N VAL A 289 5.69 10.30 15.99
CA VAL A 289 4.27 10.54 16.34
C VAL A 289 3.51 9.23 16.47
N ILE A 290 3.70 8.28 15.56
CA ILE A 290 3.09 6.94 15.63
C ILE A 290 3.58 6.20 16.88
N ASN A 291 4.86 6.36 17.26
CA ASN A 291 5.38 5.82 18.52
C ASN A 291 4.66 6.45 19.73
N ALA A 292 4.65 7.79 19.81
CA ALA A 292 4.08 8.49 20.95
C ALA A 292 2.56 8.30 21.08
N MET A 293 1.82 8.40 20.00
CA MET A 293 0.36 8.29 20.01
C MET A 293 -0.13 6.85 19.90
N GLY A 294 0.60 5.97 19.23
CA GLY A 294 0.20 4.58 19.03
C GLY A 294 0.63 3.66 20.15
N ALA A 295 1.83 3.84 20.72
CA ALA A 295 2.28 3.02 21.83
C ALA A 295 2.11 3.74 23.18
N MET A 296 2.65 4.95 23.35
CA MET A 296 2.76 5.56 24.68
C MET A 296 1.45 6.15 25.23
N LEU A 297 0.67 6.85 24.41
CA LEU A 297 -0.58 7.47 24.86
C LEU A 297 -1.60 6.44 25.34
N PRO A 298 -1.85 5.33 24.61
CA PRO A 298 -2.74 4.30 25.09
C PRO A 298 -2.24 3.72 26.41
N VAL A 299 -0.94 3.49 26.55
CA VAL A 299 -0.35 2.99 27.80
C VAL A 299 -0.67 3.89 28.97
N LEU A 300 -0.40 5.19 28.83
CA LEU A 300 -0.65 6.16 29.88
C LEU A 300 -2.16 6.20 30.22
N GLY A 301 -3.00 6.20 29.20
CA GLY A 301 -4.45 6.10 29.36
C GLY A 301 -4.84 4.82 30.11
N MET A 302 -4.33 3.67 29.69
CA MET A 302 -4.67 2.36 30.23
C MET A 302 -4.26 2.20 31.70
N ILE A 303 -3.14 2.79 32.12
CA ILE A 303 -2.72 2.79 33.53
C ILE A 303 -3.62 3.70 34.37
N MET A 304 -4.04 4.85 33.82
CA MET A 304 -4.85 5.84 34.54
C MET A 304 -6.33 5.48 34.57
N LEU A 305 -6.82 4.71 33.60
CA LEU A 305 -8.24 4.39 33.43
C LEU A 305 -8.89 3.73 34.65
N PRO A 306 -8.29 2.72 35.31
CA PRO A 306 -8.84 2.14 36.52
C PRO A 306 -9.04 3.19 37.62
N LEU A 307 -8.05 4.07 37.81
CA LEU A 307 -8.13 5.17 38.77
C LEU A 307 -9.23 6.16 38.39
N LEU A 308 -9.27 6.59 37.12
CA LEU A 308 -10.30 7.51 36.62
C LEU A 308 -11.70 6.91 36.75
N SER A 309 -11.89 5.61 36.49
CA SER A 309 -13.19 4.97 36.62
C SER A 309 -13.71 4.99 38.05
N VAL A 310 -12.84 4.74 39.03
CA VAL A 310 -13.20 4.78 40.46
C VAL A 310 -13.55 6.20 40.92
N PHE A 311 -12.84 7.23 40.43
CA PHE A 311 -13.07 8.62 40.84
C PHE A 311 -14.15 9.35 40.04
N MET A 312 -14.43 8.94 38.81
CA MET A 312 -15.38 9.60 37.91
C MET A 312 -16.73 8.87 37.79
N GLY A 313 -16.87 7.71 38.47
CA GLY A 313 -18.10 6.91 38.52
C GLY A 313 -18.66 6.59 37.13
N ASP A 314 -19.99 6.70 37.00
CA ASP A 314 -20.76 6.41 35.76
C ASP A 314 -20.40 7.26 34.53
N SER A 315 -19.55 8.28 34.68
CA SER A 315 -19.19 9.18 33.58
C SER A 315 -18.39 8.48 32.47
N ILE A 316 -17.64 7.43 32.81
CA ILE A 316 -16.80 6.68 31.86
C ILE A 316 -17.28 5.23 31.78
N THR A 317 -18.12 4.95 30.80
CA THR A 317 -18.59 3.58 30.54
C THR A 317 -17.60 2.78 29.68
N PRO A 318 -17.61 1.44 29.71
CA PRO A 318 -16.81 0.60 28.82
C PRO A 318 -16.96 0.93 27.33
N LEU A 319 -18.14 1.42 26.91
CA LEU A 319 -18.39 1.87 25.54
C LEU A 319 -17.53 3.08 25.16
N HIS A 320 -17.24 4.00 26.08
CA HIS A 320 -16.33 5.12 25.82
C HIS A 320 -14.93 4.61 25.50
N LEU A 321 -14.46 3.61 26.24
CA LEU A 321 -13.15 3.01 25.99
C LEU A 321 -13.11 2.33 24.63
N LEU A 322 -14.13 1.55 24.29
CA LEU A 322 -14.19 0.89 23.00
C LEU A 322 -14.17 1.92 21.85
N ILE A 323 -14.95 3.00 21.94
CA ILE A 323 -14.94 4.02 20.88
C ILE A 323 -13.60 4.75 20.81
N VAL A 324 -13.03 5.18 21.93
CA VAL A 324 -11.78 5.95 21.94
C VAL A 324 -10.61 5.07 21.48
N PHE A 325 -10.44 3.88 22.06
CA PHE A 325 -9.29 3.03 21.81
C PHE A 325 -9.43 2.13 20.59
N ASN A 326 -10.62 1.64 20.23
CA ASN A 326 -10.76 0.71 19.10
C ASN A 326 -11.28 1.35 17.81
N ILE A 327 -11.76 2.59 17.86
CA ILE A 327 -12.29 3.30 16.69
C ILE A 327 -11.52 4.60 16.43
N LEU A 328 -11.58 5.56 17.36
CA LEU A 328 -11.03 6.91 17.17
C LEU A 328 -9.52 6.88 17.02
N LEU A 329 -8.81 6.27 17.96
CA LEU A 329 -7.35 6.26 17.97
C LEU A 329 -6.75 5.46 16.80
N PRO A 330 -7.17 4.21 16.51
CA PRO A 330 -6.71 3.48 15.32
C PRO A 330 -7.08 4.18 14.02
N GLY A 331 -8.28 4.78 13.94
CA GLY A 331 -8.70 5.56 12.78
C GLY A 331 -7.81 6.78 12.56
N PHE A 332 -7.50 7.53 13.62
CA PHE A 332 -6.55 8.63 13.58
C PHE A 332 -5.15 8.16 13.15
N LEU A 333 -4.62 7.10 13.77
CA LEU A 333 -3.32 6.53 13.41
C LEU A 333 -3.27 6.09 11.95
N TRP A 334 -4.34 5.45 11.46
CA TRP A 334 -4.44 5.03 10.07
C TRP A 334 -4.41 6.23 9.11
N VAL A 335 -5.20 7.27 9.37
CA VAL A 335 -5.22 8.50 8.55
C VAL A 335 -3.86 9.19 8.58
N PHE A 336 -3.26 9.30 9.77
CA PHE A 336 -1.94 9.91 9.94
C PHE A 336 -0.85 9.11 9.21
N MET A 337 -0.88 7.78 9.32
CA MET A 337 0.01 6.86 8.60
C MET A 337 -0.11 7.04 7.09
N GLN A 338 -1.33 7.08 6.54
CA GLN A 338 -1.53 7.29 5.10
C GLN A 338 -0.97 8.63 4.64
N LYS A 339 -1.18 9.70 5.43
CA LYS A 339 -0.63 11.03 5.13
C LYS A 339 0.90 11.06 5.22
N ALA A 340 1.50 10.31 6.14
CA ALA A 340 2.95 10.23 6.27
C ALA A 340 3.59 9.47 5.09
N LEU A 341 2.90 8.44 4.60
CA LEU A 341 3.37 7.60 3.50
C LEU A 341 3.06 8.16 2.12
N SER A 342 2.11 9.10 2.00
CA SER A 342 1.78 9.78 0.74
C SER A 342 2.89 10.76 0.27
N SER A 343 4.13 10.53 0.67
CA SER A 343 5.32 11.23 0.19
C SER A 343 6.43 10.27 -0.20
N ARG A 344 6.21 8.94 -0.12
CA ARG A 344 7.20 7.92 -0.52
C ARG A 344 7.41 8.03 -2.03
N PRO A 345 8.63 8.34 -2.52
CA PRO A 345 8.91 8.21 -3.93
C PRO A 345 8.76 6.74 -4.32
N PRO A 346 8.16 6.45 -5.47
CA PRO A 346 8.03 5.09 -5.95
C PRO A 346 9.42 4.49 -6.19
N THR A 347 9.59 3.28 -5.69
CA THR A 347 10.67 2.36 -6.04
C THR A 347 10.31 1.71 -7.39
N ILE A 348 11.29 1.27 -8.18
CA ILE A 348 11.02 0.52 -9.43
C ILE A 348 10.67 -0.91 -9.05
N SER A 349 9.64 -1.07 -8.22
CA SER A 349 8.94 -2.34 -8.15
C SER A 349 8.12 -2.38 -9.44
N SER A 350 8.56 -3.20 -10.38
CA SER A 350 7.78 -3.56 -11.56
C SER A 350 6.36 -3.90 -11.09
N GLN A 351 5.35 -3.25 -11.69
CA GLN A 351 3.99 -3.77 -11.52
C GLN A 351 4.02 -5.20 -12.05
N LYS A 352 3.69 -6.12 -11.16
CA LYS A 352 3.82 -7.56 -11.43
C LYS A 352 2.83 -7.87 -12.56
N PRO A 353 3.26 -8.51 -13.66
CA PRO A 353 2.35 -8.84 -14.74
C PRO A 353 1.18 -9.65 -14.16
N ASP A 354 -0.06 -9.23 -14.45
CA ASP A 354 -1.31 -9.93 -14.08
C ASP A 354 -1.49 -11.24 -14.89
N THR A 355 -0.40 -11.79 -15.39
CA THR A 355 -0.36 -13.10 -16.01
C THR A 355 -0.40 -14.12 -14.88
N GLY A 356 -1.28 -15.12 -14.95
CA GLY A 356 -1.52 -16.14 -13.91
C GLY A 356 -0.34 -17.07 -13.58
N VAL A 357 0.89 -16.57 -13.66
CA VAL A 357 2.16 -17.19 -13.34
C VAL A 357 2.43 -17.14 -11.83
N LEU A 358 1.91 -16.13 -11.13
CA LEU A 358 2.05 -16.04 -9.67
C LEU A 358 0.96 -16.85 -8.94
N PRO A 359 1.29 -17.55 -7.83
CA PRO A 359 0.29 -18.18 -6.98
C PRO A 359 -0.74 -17.18 -6.44
N ASP A 360 -2.00 -17.61 -6.37
CA ASP A 360 -3.08 -16.81 -5.81
C ASP A 360 -2.84 -16.45 -4.34
N LEU A 361 -3.11 -15.19 -3.98
CA LEU A 361 -3.08 -14.73 -2.59
C LEU A 361 -4.18 -15.43 -1.76
N GLY A 362 -3.83 -15.80 -0.53
CA GLY A 362 -4.78 -16.38 0.43
C GLY A 362 -5.03 -17.87 0.25
N LYS A 363 -4.24 -18.55 -0.59
CA LYS A 363 -4.27 -20.01 -0.74
C LYS A 363 -2.93 -20.60 -0.32
N TYR A 364 -2.99 -21.76 0.32
CA TYR A 364 -1.80 -22.54 0.69
C TYR A 364 -1.81 -23.86 -0.08
N LYS A 365 -0.67 -24.20 -0.69
CA LYS A 365 -0.50 -25.46 -1.41
C LYS A 365 -0.06 -26.54 -0.41
N ILE A 366 -0.89 -27.57 -0.23
CA ILE A 366 -0.54 -28.76 0.55
C ILE A 366 -0.39 -29.92 -0.40
N THR A 367 0.75 -30.61 -0.31
CA THR A 367 0.98 -31.86 -1.03
C THR A 367 0.46 -33.02 -0.17
N VAL A 368 -0.68 -33.59 -0.54
CA VAL A 368 -1.25 -34.78 0.11
C VAL A 368 -1.27 -35.92 -0.90
N SER A 369 -0.59 -37.03 -0.58
CA SER A 369 -0.56 -38.24 -1.42
C SER A 369 -0.12 -37.97 -2.88
N GLY A 370 0.92 -37.13 -3.06
CA GLY A 370 1.48 -36.82 -4.38
C GLY A 370 0.66 -35.87 -5.25
N SER A 371 -0.52 -35.42 -4.79
CA SER A 371 -1.34 -34.40 -5.46
C SER A 371 -1.29 -33.07 -4.70
N GLU A 372 -1.09 -31.97 -5.42
CA GLU A 372 -1.11 -30.62 -4.86
C GLU A 372 -2.56 -30.11 -4.75
N TYR A 373 -3.02 -29.85 -3.52
CA TYR A 373 -4.31 -29.21 -3.27
C TYR A 373 -4.08 -27.77 -2.79
N SER A 374 -4.77 -26.81 -3.41
CA SER A 374 -4.75 -25.40 -3.02
C SER A 374 -5.93 -25.11 -2.11
N ILE A 375 -5.67 -24.91 -0.81
CA ILE A 375 -6.70 -24.71 0.21
C ILE A 375 -6.72 -23.23 0.61
N PRO A 376 -7.89 -22.56 0.67
CA PRO A 376 -7.99 -21.21 1.23
C PRO A 376 -7.48 -21.17 2.67
N THR A 377 -6.80 -20.09 3.09
CA THR A 377 -6.20 -20.02 4.43
C THR A 377 -7.12 -19.47 5.52
N TRP A 378 -8.22 -18.81 5.14
CA TRP A 378 -9.21 -18.28 6.10
C TRP A 378 -9.89 -19.35 6.98
N PRO A 379 -10.21 -20.59 6.51
CA PRO A 379 -10.77 -21.63 7.37
C PRO A 379 -9.76 -22.13 8.39
N ILE A 380 -8.47 -22.19 8.05
CA ILE A 380 -7.40 -22.57 8.99
C ILE A 380 -7.33 -21.54 10.12
N GLY A 381 -7.35 -20.24 9.78
CA GLY A 381 -7.42 -19.17 10.77
C GLY A 381 -8.68 -19.23 11.65
N LEU A 382 -9.84 -19.55 11.05
CA LEU A 382 -11.10 -19.70 11.77
C LEU A 382 -11.08 -20.89 12.73
N ILE A 383 -10.50 -22.02 12.33
CA ILE A 383 -10.32 -23.19 13.20
C ILE A 383 -9.44 -22.82 14.40
N ILE A 384 -8.32 -22.13 14.17
CA ILE A 384 -7.45 -21.66 15.27
C ILE A 384 -8.19 -20.73 16.22
N PHE A 385 -8.97 -19.78 15.68
CA PHE A 385 -9.83 -18.90 16.48
C PHE A 385 -10.79 -19.72 17.34
N LEU A 386 -11.55 -20.64 16.74
CA LEU A 386 -12.53 -21.44 17.46
C LEU A 386 -11.89 -22.32 18.55
N VAL A 387 -10.73 -22.93 18.27
CA VAL A 387 -10.03 -23.81 19.22
C VAL A 387 -9.42 -23.02 20.38
N VAL A 388 -8.79 -21.87 20.11
CA VAL A 388 -8.14 -21.08 21.18
C VAL A 388 -9.19 -20.30 21.98
N SER A 389 -10.20 -19.73 21.33
CA SER A 389 -11.26 -18.96 21.99
C SER A 389 -12.32 -19.83 22.64
N SER A 390 -12.34 -21.15 22.44
CA SER A 390 -13.31 -22.04 23.08
C SER A 390 -13.27 -21.93 24.61
N TRP A 391 -12.08 -21.73 25.19
CA TRP A 391 -11.91 -21.53 26.63
C TRP A 391 -12.73 -20.33 27.14
N GLY A 392 -12.58 -19.18 26.51
CA GLY A 392 -13.31 -17.96 26.87
C GLY A 392 -14.79 -18.03 26.54
N LEU A 393 -15.15 -18.54 25.36
CA LEU A 393 -16.55 -18.65 24.93
C LEU A 393 -17.34 -19.57 25.86
N VAL A 394 -16.83 -20.77 26.15
CA VAL A 394 -17.46 -21.68 27.11
C VAL A 394 -17.47 -21.07 28.51
N GLY A 395 -16.40 -20.37 28.90
CA GLY A 395 -16.31 -19.66 30.17
C GLY A 395 -17.38 -18.58 30.37
N TYR A 396 -17.73 -17.81 29.34
CA TYR A 396 -18.81 -16.83 29.40
C TYR A 396 -20.21 -17.45 29.30
N ILE A 397 -20.37 -18.55 28.57
CA ILE A 397 -21.65 -19.27 28.49
C ILE A 397 -21.98 -19.92 29.84
N THR A 398 -20.98 -20.52 30.50
CA THR A 398 -21.15 -21.21 31.78
C THR A 398 -21.29 -20.23 32.96
N PHE A 399 -20.53 -19.14 32.97
CA PHE A 399 -20.60 -18.11 34.00
C PHE A 399 -20.60 -16.71 33.36
N PRO A 400 -21.78 -16.14 33.05
CA PRO A 400 -21.88 -14.86 32.34
C PRO A 400 -21.38 -13.63 33.11
N GLN A 401 -21.16 -13.74 34.42
CA GLN A 401 -20.71 -12.62 35.25
C GLN A 401 -19.22 -12.32 35.02
N VAL A 402 -18.87 -11.03 35.06
CA VAL A 402 -17.51 -10.50 34.91
C VAL A 402 -16.93 -10.16 36.27
N TYR A 403 -15.66 -10.47 36.51
CA TYR A 403 -14.98 -10.12 37.76
C TYR A 403 -14.79 -8.60 37.91
N PRO A 404 -14.91 -8.01 39.12
CA PRO A 404 -15.29 -8.62 40.41
C PRO A 404 -16.79 -8.87 40.56
N VAL A 405 -17.16 -9.84 41.41
CA VAL A 405 -18.56 -10.24 41.65
C VAL A 405 -18.82 -10.30 43.16
N ASP A 406 -19.77 -9.51 43.67
CA ASP A 406 -20.09 -9.43 45.11
C ASP A 406 -20.78 -10.68 45.65
N ASN A 407 -21.74 -11.21 44.90
CA ASN A 407 -22.58 -12.33 45.34
C ASN A 407 -22.76 -13.33 44.22
N PHE A 408 -22.09 -14.48 44.34
CA PHE A 408 -22.26 -15.61 43.44
C PHE A 408 -22.55 -16.89 44.22
N ASN A 409 -23.30 -17.82 43.63
CA ASN A 409 -23.52 -19.14 44.20
C ASN A 409 -22.35 -20.06 43.77
N PRO A 410 -21.50 -20.54 44.71
CA PRO A 410 -20.34 -21.38 44.36
C PRO A 410 -20.74 -22.68 43.64
N ALA A 411 -21.97 -23.18 43.84
CA ALA A 411 -22.46 -24.38 43.17
C ALA A 411 -22.73 -24.18 41.66
N LEU A 412 -22.91 -22.93 41.20
CA LEU A 412 -23.13 -22.58 39.80
C LEU A 412 -21.84 -22.16 39.09
N VAL A 413 -20.74 -22.00 39.82
CA VAL A 413 -19.43 -21.64 39.26
C VAL A 413 -18.65 -22.91 38.94
N PRO A 414 -18.16 -23.09 37.69
CA PRO A 414 -17.24 -24.16 37.38
C PRO A 414 -16.04 -24.12 38.33
N GLY A 415 -15.74 -25.24 39.00
CA GLY A 415 -14.72 -25.30 40.06
C GLY A 415 -13.31 -24.84 39.64
N VAL A 416 -13.04 -24.78 38.34
CA VAL A 416 -11.79 -24.25 37.78
C VAL A 416 -11.65 -22.74 38.01
N PHE A 417 -12.74 -21.98 38.13
CA PHE A 417 -12.69 -20.53 38.39
C PHE A 417 -12.64 -20.17 39.87
N LEU A 418 -12.66 -21.15 40.77
CA LEU A 418 -12.58 -20.92 42.22
C LEU A 418 -11.13 -20.97 42.71
N SER A 419 -10.77 -20.03 43.57
CA SER A 419 -9.50 -20.02 44.33
C SER A 419 -9.70 -20.51 45.78
N GLY A 420 -10.96 -20.62 46.23
CA GLY A 420 -11.39 -21.06 47.56
C GLY A 420 -12.92 -21.30 47.58
N PRO A 421 -13.52 -21.67 48.73
CA PRO A 421 -14.95 -22.00 48.85
C PRO A 421 -15.90 -20.87 48.41
N GLU A 422 -15.48 -19.62 48.60
CA GLU A 422 -16.28 -18.42 48.31
C GLU A 422 -15.47 -17.33 47.57
N SER A 423 -14.32 -17.69 47.00
CA SER A 423 -13.45 -16.74 46.28
C SER A 423 -13.21 -17.17 44.84
N LEU A 424 -13.42 -16.23 43.92
CA LEU A 424 -13.07 -16.42 42.50
C LEU A 424 -11.56 -16.27 42.31
N ASN A 425 -11.02 -16.92 41.28
CA ASN A 425 -9.63 -16.75 40.88
C ASN A 425 -9.54 -15.63 39.83
N PRO A 426 -9.02 -14.43 40.18
CA PRO A 426 -9.02 -13.29 39.27
C PRO A 426 -8.23 -13.58 37.98
N VAL A 427 -7.13 -14.32 38.09
CA VAL A 427 -6.26 -14.66 36.95
C VAL A 427 -7.01 -15.56 35.98
N LEU A 428 -7.64 -16.63 36.46
CA LEU A 428 -8.38 -17.56 35.61
C LEU A 428 -9.61 -16.90 34.97
N MET A 429 -10.28 -15.99 35.67
CA MET A 429 -11.36 -15.20 35.07
C MET A 429 -10.86 -14.30 33.93
N LEU A 430 -9.70 -13.65 34.10
CA LEU A 430 -9.06 -12.86 33.05
C LEU A 430 -8.66 -13.71 31.83
N THR A 431 -8.27 -14.98 32.03
CA THR A 431 -7.89 -15.85 30.90
C THR A 431 -9.02 -16.07 29.90
N ARG A 432 -10.30 -15.88 30.30
CA ARG A 432 -11.45 -15.99 29.40
C ARG A 432 -11.37 -14.94 28.29
N SER A 433 -11.28 -13.67 28.65
CA SER A 433 -11.19 -12.57 27.69
C SER A 433 -9.86 -12.62 26.90
N VAL A 434 -8.75 -13.00 27.56
CA VAL A 434 -7.44 -13.19 26.91
C VAL A 434 -7.51 -14.26 25.82
N SER A 435 -8.16 -15.40 26.06
CA SER A 435 -8.28 -16.47 25.07
C SER A 435 -9.07 -16.07 23.81
N ILE A 436 -10.05 -15.16 23.95
CA ILE A 436 -10.80 -14.62 22.82
C ILE A 436 -9.90 -13.72 21.96
N VAL A 437 -9.19 -12.79 22.60
CA VAL A 437 -8.24 -11.90 21.91
C VAL A 437 -7.10 -12.70 21.27
N LEU A 438 -6.52 -13.66 21.99
CA LEU A 438 -5.43 -14.49 21.50
C LEU A 438 -5.87 -15.33 20.31
N GLY A 439 -7.05 -15.96 20.39
CA GLY A 439 -7.60 -16.73 19.28
C GLY A 439 -7.85 -15.86 18.06
N LEU A 440 -8.40 -14.65 18.24
CA LEU A 440 -8.67 -13.72 17.14
C LEU A 440 -7.37 -13.34 16.42
N GLY A 441 -6.36 -12.92 17.19
CA GLY A 441 -5.11 -12.45 16.62
C GLY A 441 -4.22 -13.58 16.08
N LEU A 442 -4.18 -14.76 16.69
CA LEU A 442 -3.51 -15.93 16.11
C LEU A 442 -4.21 -16.42 14.84
N GLY A 443 -5.55 -16.43 14.80
CA GLY A 443 -6.32 -16.79 13.61
C GLY A 443 -6.04 -15.86 12.43
N ILE A 444 -6.03 -14.53 12.67
CA ILE A 444 -5.64 -13.55 11.66
C ILE A 444 -4.16 -13.73 11.27
N GLY A 445 -3.27 -13.89 12.25
CA GLY A 445 -1.84 -13.99 12.02
C GLY A 445 -1.45 -15.19 11.14
N VAL A 446 -1.96 -16.38 11.48
CA VAL A 446 -1.67 -17.62 10.74
C VAL A 446 -2.29 -17.62 9.35
N SER A 447 -3.54 -17.16 9.21
CA SER A 447 -4.20 -17.10 7.89
C SER A 447 -3.48 -16.16 6.92
N LYS A 448 -3.00 -15.01 7.42
CA LYS A 448 -2.21 -14.04 6.65
C LYS A 448 -0.82 -14.53 6.30
N TYR A 449 -0.14 -15.17 7.26
CA TYR A 449 1.19 -15.74 7.03
C TYR A 449 1.14 -16.84 5.97
N LEU A 450 0.35 -17.90 6.19
CA LEU A 450 0.28 -19.06 5.28
C LEU A 450 -0.24 -18.68 3.90
N GLY A 451 -1.18 -17.74 3.81
CA GLY A 451 -1.79 -17.33 2.55
C GLY A 451 -0.86 -16.57 1.61
N ALA A 452 0.32 -16.18 2.08
CA ALA A 452 1.29 -15.40 1.31
C ALA A 452 2.64 -16.12 1.09
N VAL A 453 2.92 -17.22 1.80
CA VAL A 453 4.22 -17.94 1.69
C VAL A 453 4.51 -18.38 0.26
N SER A 454 3.60 -19.12 -0.38
CA SER A 454 3.84 -19.65 -1.73
C SER A 454 4.07 -18.56 -2.77
N ARG A 455 3.38 -17.42 -2.63
CA ARG A 455 3.53 -16.27 -3.53
C ARG A 455 4.86 -15.55 -3.27
N ARG A 456 5.29 -15.43 -2.00
CA ARG A 456 6.58 -14.84 -1.65
C ARG A 456 7.73 -15.56 -2.33
N ASP A 457 7.73 -16.89 -2.34
CA ASP A 457 8.83 -17.66 -2.94
C ASP A 457 8.91 -17.48 -4.47
N ALA A 458 7.77 -17.19 -5.13
CA ALA A 458 7.75 -16.85 -6.54
C ALA A 458 8.21 -15.40 -6.78
N GLU A 459 7.73 -14.46 -5.96
CA GLU A 459 8.10 -13.04 -6.07
C GLU A 459 9.56 -12.77 -5.69
N SER A 460 10.11 -13.48 -4.71
CA SER A 460 11.51 -13.37 -4.29
C SER A 460 12.45 -13.73 -5.43
N ARG A 461 12.16 -14.81 -6.17
CA ARG A 461 12.95 -15.21 -7.35
C ARG A 461 12.89 -14.17 -8.46
N ILE A 462 11.70 -13.61 -8.73
CA ILE A 462 11.58 -12.53 -9.73
C ILE A 462 12.42 -11.32 -9.31
N HIS A 463 12.36 -10.93 -8.04
CA HIS A 463 13.12 -9.79 -7.54
C HIS A 463 14.64 -10.04 -7.57
N GLU A 464 15.09 -11.24 -7.23
CA GLU A 464 16.50 -11.66 -7.31
C GLU A 464 16.99 -11.58 -8.77
N MET A 465 16.25 -12.16 -9.71
CA MET A 465 16.53 -12.06 -11.14
C MET A 465 16.56 -10.62 -11.65
N GLU A 466 15.63 -9.75 -11.21
CA GLU A 466 15.62 -8.33 -11.55
C GLU A 466 16.83 -7.57 -10.99
N SER A 467 17.30 -7.92 -9.79
CA SER A 467 18.47 -7.30 -9.15
C SER A 467 19.80 -7.70 -9.81
N GLU A 468 19.87 -8.92 -10.34
CA GLU A 468 21.05 -9.45 -11.04
C GLU A 468 21.10 -9.05 -12.53
N PHE A 469 19.94 -8.77 -13.12
CA PHE A 469 19.80 -8.42 -14.53
C PHE A 469 20.69 -7.25 -15.01
N PRO A 470 20.94 -6.17 -14.23
CA PRO A 470 21.82 -5.08 -14.64
C PRO A 470 23.25 -5.57 -14.89
N THR A 471 23.75 -6.46 -14.06
CA THR A 471 25.09 -7.08 -14.20
C THR A 471 25.12 -7.98 -15.43
N ALA A 472 24.10 -8.82 -15.61
CA ALA A 472 24.03 -9.70 -16.76
C ALA A 472 23.95 -8.91 -18.09
N LEU A 473 23.18 -7.83 -18.09
CA LEU A 473 23.06 -6.93 -19.22
C LEU A 473 24.35 -6.16 -19.52
N PHE A 474 25.13 -5.82 -18.48
CA PHE A 474 26.45 -5.21 -18.63
C PHE A 474 27.39 -6.14 -19.40
N GLU A 475 27.49 -7.40 -18.99
CA GLU A 475 28.36 -8.39 -19.64
C GLU A 475 27.93 -8.65 -21.09
N LEU A 476 26.63 -8.80 -21.35
CA LEU A 476 26.11 -8.91 -22.71
C LEU A 476 26.46 -7.68 -23.56
N GLY A 477 26.27 -6.48 -23.00
CA GLY A 477 26.63 -5.22 -23.66
C GLY A 477 28.11 -5.11 -23.98
N ASN A 478 28.97 -5.48 -23.05
CA ASN A 478 30.42 -5.45 -23.22
C ASN A 478 30.89 -6.42 -24.32
N ASN A 479 30.34 -7.64 -24.34
CA ASN A 479 30.65 -8.64 -25.36
C ASN A 479 30.17 -8.23 -26.76
N VAL A 480 29.01 -7.58 -26.87
CA VAL A 480 28.48 -7.05 -28.14
C VAL A 480 29.26 -5.81 -28.60
N SER A 481 29.81 -5.01 -27.67
CA SER A 481 30.58 -3.79 -27.96
C SER A 481 31.83 -4.08 -28.81
N GLY A 482 32.42 -5.27 -28.68
CA GLY A 482 33.53 -5.75 -29.51
C GLY A 482 33.16 -6.02 -30.99
N GLY A 483 31.91 -5.78 -31.39
CA GLY A 483 31.40 -6.07 -32.73
C GLY A 483 30.86 -7.50 -32.90
N THR A 484 30.87 -8.29 -31.82
CA THR A 484 30.35 -9.66 -31.79
C THR A 484 28.82 -9.65 -31.97
N PRO A 485 28.26 -10.47 -32.88
CA PRO A 485 26.82 -10.66 -32.98
C PRO A 485 26.21 -11.10 -31.64
N ILE A 486 25.00 -10.63 -31.36
CA ILE A 486 24.31 -10.86 -30.08
C ILE A 486 24.13 -12.35 -29.79
N GLU A 487 23.95 -13.16 -30.83
CA GLU A 487 23.76 -14.62 -30.74
C GLU A 487 25.00 -15.33 -30.19
N ILE A 488 26.20 -14.80 -30.48
CA ILE A 488 27.48 -15.34 -29.99
C ILE A 488 27.75 -14.77 -28.59
N ALA A 489 27.55 -13.46 -28.43
CA ALA A 489 27.77 -12.75 -27.16
C ALA A 489 26.89 -13.28 -26.02
N LEU A 490 25.69 -13.80 -26.32
CA LEU A 490 24.81 -14.44 -25.33
C LEU A 490 25.45 -15.63 -24.61
N LYS A 491 26.26 -16.43 -25.34
CA LYS A 491 26.96 -17.57 -24.74
C LYS A 491 27.99 -17.09 -23.73
N ASP A 492 28.80 -16.13 -24.14
CA ASP A 492 29.88 -15.61 -23.31
C ASP A 492 29.32 -14.89 -22.08
N ALA A 493 28.24 -14.12 -22.25
CA ALA A 493 27.51 -13.48 -21.17
C ALA A 493 26.94 -14.51 -20.17
N ALA A 494 26.31 -15.59 -20.66
CA ALA A 494 25.75 -16.63 -19.81
C ALA A 494 26.81 -17.38 -19.00
N VAL A 495 28.02 -17.57 -19.57
CA VAL A 495 29.15 -18.18 -18.87
C VAL A 495 29.77 -17.23 -17.85
N SER A 496 29.88 -15.93 -18.17
CA SER A 496 30.44 -14.93 -17.25
C SER A 496 29.56 -14.62 -16.04
N THR A 497 28.29 -15.00 -16.10
CA THR A 497 27.29 -14.77 -15.05
C THR A 497 26.69 -16.08 -14.54
N ASP A 498 27.41 -17.20 -14.65
CA ASP A 498 26.88 -18.54 -14.32
C ASP A 498 26.46 -18.71 -12.86
N ASP A 499 26.97 -17.84 -11.99
CA ASP A 499 26.66 -17.72 -10.58
C ASP A 499 25.33 -17.01 -10.28
N LEU A 500 24.74 -16.34 -11.28
CA LEU A 500 23.48 -15.58 -11.17
C LEU A 500 22.27 -16.40 -11.65
N GLU A 501 21.13 -16.29 -10.97
CA GLU A 501 19.86 -16.94 -11.37
C GLU A 501 19.41 -16.44 -12.76
N ILE A 502 19.61 -15.14 -13.05
CA ILE A 502 19.24 -14.55 -14.34
C ILE A 502 19.99 -15.15 -15.54
N SER A 503 21.15 -15.80 -15.34
CA SER A 503 21.91 -16.44 -16.43
C SER A 503 21.13 -17.55 -17.13
N ALA A 504 20.19 -18.17 -16.43
CA ALA A 504 19.30 -19.15 -17.04
C ALA A 504 18.47 -18.55 -18.20
N LEU A 505 18.16 -17.24 -18.19
CA LEU A 505 17.52 -16.56 -19.31
C LEU A 505 18.42 -16.55 -20.56
N PHE A 506 19.69 -16.21 -20.39
CA PHE A 506 20.65 -16.12 -21.49
C PHE A 506 21.02 -17.49 -22.02
N ASN A 507 21.26 -18.46 -21.12
CA ASN A 507 21.48 -19.85 -21.49
C ASN A 507 20.29 -20.41 -22.27
N LYS A 508 19.05 -20.17 -21.80
CA LYS A 508 17.87 -20.66 -22.50
C LYS A 508 17.68 -20.01 -23.87
N THR A 509 17.94 -18.70 -23.96
CA THR A 509 17.90 -17.97 -25.23
C THR A 509 18.93 -18.52 -26.21
N TYR A 510 20.17 -18.73 -25.75
CA TYR A 510 21.24 -19.31 -26.55
C TYR A 510 20.93 -20.75 -27.00
N GLU A 511 20.40 -21.61 -26.12
CA GLU A 511 19.95 -22.96 -26.48
C GLU A 511 18.87 -22.94 -27.55
N ASN A 512 17.88 -22.04 -27.43
CA ASN A 512 16.81 -21.90 -28.41
C ASN A 512 17.37 -21.52 -29.80
N ILE A 513 18.38 -20.64 -29.84
CA ILE A 513 19.05 -20.26 -31.09
C ILE A 513 19.86 -21.43 -31.66
N GLN A 514 20.69 -22.08 -30.85
CA GLN A 514 21.59 -23.15 -31.31
C GLN A 514 20.87 -24.45 -31.64
N ASN A 515 19.98 -24.91 -30.77
CA ASN A 515 19.37 -26.24 -30.88
C ASN A 515 18.13 -26.23 -31.78
N MET A 516 17.39 -25.12 -31.83
CA MET A 516 16.15 -25.01 -32.60
C MET A 516 16.27 -24.09 -33.83
N GLY A 517 17.41 -23.42 -34.04
CA GLY A 517 17.61 -22.52 -35.18
C GLY A 517 16.72 -21.27 -35.13
N MET A 518 16.24 -20.89 -33.94
CA MET A 518 15.36 -19.74 -33.74
C MET A 518 16.14 -18.44 -33.92
N THR A 519 15.47 -17.41 -34.43
CA THR A 519 16.01 -16.03 -34.41
C THR A 519 16.07 -15.52 -32.96
N PHE A 520 16.88 -14.49 -32.67
CA PHE A 520 16.92 -13.88 -31.33
C PHE A 520 15.53 -13.44 -30.85
N GLU A 521 14.71 -12.85 -31.73
CA GLU A 521 13.32 -12.49 -31.44
C GLU A 521 12.48 -13.69 -30.99
N GLN A 522 12.51 -14.78 -31.76
CA GLN A 522 11.75 -15.99 -31.42
C GLN A 522 12.30 -16.67 -30.16
N ALA A 523 13.62 -16.73 -30.01
CA ALA A 523 14.28 -17.39 -28.88
C ALA A 523 13.93 -16.73 -27.54
N VAL A 524 13.68 -15.42 -27.54
CA VAL A 524 13.31 -14.64 -26.35
C VAL A 524 11.78 -14.60 -26.16
N PHE A 525 11.01 -14.30 -27.22
CA PHE A 525 9.61 -13.88 -27.11
C PHE A 525 8.56 -14.90 -27.61
N ASP A 526 8.94 -16.06 -28.16
CA ASP A 526 7.95 -17.02 -28.69
C ASP A 526 6.99 -17.54 -27.61
N ASP A 527 5.68 -17.54 -27.88
CA ASP A 527 4.63 -17.95 -26.93
C ASP A 527 4.80 -19.38 -26.40
N ARG A 528 5.43 -20.27 -27.17
CA ARG A 528 5.57 -21.69 -26.82
C ARG A 528 6.95 -22.00 -26.25
N TYR A 529 8.00 -21.47 -26.86
CA TYR A 529 9.39 -21.85 -26.58
C TYR A 529 10.30 -20.70 -26.09
N GLY A 530 9.80 -19.46 -26.08
CA GLY A 530 10.57 -18.27 -25.70
C GLY A 530 11.11 -18.34 -24.27
N ALA A 531 12.30 -17.79 -24.07
CA ALA A 531 12.98 -17.80 -22.78
C ALA A 531 12.18 -17.03 -21.71
N LEU A 532 11.56 -15.88 -22.05
CA LEU A 532 10.82 -15.03 -21.10
C LEU A 532 9.63 -15.72 -20.42
N ARG A 533 9.13 -16.84 -20.95
CA ARG A 533 8.09 -17.63 -20.29
C ARG A 533 8.51 -18.14 -18.91
N GLN A 534 9.80 -18.38 -18.71
CA GLN A 534 10.36 -18.81 -17.42
C GLN A 534 10.75 -17.62 -16.52
N PHE A 535 10.76 -16.40 -17.07
CA PHE A 535 11.22 -15.18 -16.42
C PHE A 535 10.14 -14.09 -16.52
N PRO A 536 9.03 -14.22 -15.77
CA PRO A 536 7.87 -13.32 -15.86
C PRO A 536 8.19 -11.97 -15.19
N SER A 537 8.95 -11.11 -15.86
CA SER A 537 9.22 -9.72 -15.46
C SER A 537 8.99 -8.79 -16.63
N GLN A 538 8.13 -7.80 -16.43
CA GLN A 538 7.85 -6.74 -17.40
C GLN A 538 9.11 -5.90 -17.69
N LEU A 539 9.94 -5.68 -16.66
CA LEU A 539 11.20 -4.96 -16.80
C LEU A 539 12.12 -5.70 -17.78
N ILE A 540 12.35 -7.00 -17.53
CA ILE A 540 13.20 -7.85 -18.36
C ILE A 540 12.64 -7.91 -19.78
N GLU A 541 11.33 -8.16 -19.94
CA GLU A 541 10.67 -8.21 -21.25
C GLU A 541 10.88 -6.92 -22.06
N THR A 542 10.67 -5.76 -21.44
CA THR A 542 10.77 -4.47 -22.12
C THR A 542 12.21 -4.15 -22.50
N VAL A 543 13.16 -4.43 -21.62
CA VAL A 543 14.60 -4.26 -21.89
C VAL A 543 15.05 -5.19 -23.00
N MET A 544 14.62 -6.45 -22.99
CA MET A 544 14.92 -7.39 -24.08
C MET A 544 14.30 -6.92 -25.41
N ASN A 545 13.12 -6.31 -25.39
CA ASN A 545 12.47 -5.77 -26.58
C ASN A 545 13.24 -4.56 -27.13
N ALA A 546 13.72 -3.69 -26.24
CA ALA A 546 14.61 -2.59 -26.59
C ALA A 546 15.90 -3.09 -27.24
N ILE A 547 16.54 -4.09 -26.65
CA ILE A 547 17.75 -4.74 -27.16
C ILE A 547 17.51 -5.31 -28.56
N LEU A 548 16.40 -6.02 -28.76
CA LEU A 548 16.02 -6.58 -30.06
C LEU A 548 15.89 -5.48 -31.14
N LYS A 549 15.26 -4.36 -30.82
CA LYS A 549 15.11 -3.24 -31.77
C LYS A 549 16.45 -2.58 -32.09
N SER A 550 17.33 -2.45 -31.10
CA SER A 550 18.67 -1.89 -31.29
C SER A 550 19.59 -2.85 -32.06
N SER A 551 19.53 -4.16 -31.82
CA SER A 551 20.36 -5.16 -32.51
C SER A 551 20.06 -5.23 -34.01
N LYS A 552 18.79 -5.04 -34.42
CA LYS A 552 18.40 -4.91 -35.83
C LYS A 552 19.08 -3.74 -36.56
N LYS A 553 19.59 -2.74 -35.84
CA LYS A 553 20.27 -1.55 -36.41
C LYS A 553 21.80 -1.61 -36.33
N GLY A 554 22.36 -2.52 -35.54
CA GLY A 554 23.80 -2.74 -35.45
C GLY A 554 24.27 -3.05 -34.03
N THR A 555 25.41 -3.72 -33.93
CA THR A 555 26.01 -4.16 -32.65
C THR A 555 26.40 -2.98 -31.76
N GLY A 556 26.96 -1.89 -32.30
CA GLY A 556 27.31 -0.70 -31.51
C GLY A 556 26.11 0.01 -30.87
N LEU A 557 24.97 0.09 -31.57
CA LEU A 557 23.74 0.65 -31.00
C LEU A 557 23.14 -0.29 -29.94
N ALA A 558 23.22 -1.61 -30.16
CA ALA A 558 22.78 -2.60 -29.19
C ALA A 558 23.61 -2.55 -27.90
N SER A 559 24.95 -2.53 -28.00
CA SER A 559 25.83 -2.45 -26.83
C SER A 559 25.63 -1.15 -26.06
N GLY A 560 25.57 0.00 -26.73
CA GLY A 560 25.30 1.28 -26.09
C GLY A 560 23.94 1.31 -25.37
N THR A 561 22.92 0.67 -25.95
CA THR A 561 21.60 0.51 -25.30
C THR A 561 21.70 -0.37 -24.05
N MET A 562 22.34 -1.54 -24.15
CA MET A 562 22.52 -2.46 -23.02
C MET A 562 23.28 -1.82 -21.86
N LEU A 563 24.40 -1.14 -22.15
CA LEU A 563 25.24 -0.50 -21.14
C LEU A 563 24.52 0.67 -20.43
N THR A 564 23.73 1.46 -21.16
CA THR A 564 22.93 2.54 -20.56
C THR A 564 21.81 1.99 -19.70
N ILE A 565 21.06 0.98 -20.17
CA ILE A 565 20.01 0.35 -19.36
C ILE A 565 20.62 -0.30 -18.12
N SER A 566 21.76 -0.99 -18.26
CA SER A 566 22.47 -1.59 -17.12
C SER A 566 22.84 -0.54 -16.07
N ARG A 567 23.48 0.57 -16.49
CA ARG A 567 23.83 1.67 -15.58
C ARG A 567 22.60 2.27 -14.91
N TYR A 568 21.53 2.46 -15.67
CA TYR A 568 20.27 2.96 -15.17
C TYR A 568 19.71 2.06 -14.06
N LEU A 569 19.57 0.76 -14.32
CA LEU A 569 19.02 -0.18 -13.34
C LEU A 569 19.90 -0.31 -12.10
N LYS A 570 21.22 -0.27 -12.29
CA LYS A 570 22.18 -0.26 -11.19
C LYS A 570 22.02 0.98 -10.31
N ASN A 571 21.95 2.17 -10.90
CA ASN A 571 21.77 3.42 -10.16
C ASN A 571 20.45 3.43 -9.38
N VAL A 572 19.38 2.88 -9.95
CA VAL A 572 18.10 2.71 -9.24
C VAL A 572 18.28 1.81 -8.02
N HIS A 573 18.90 0.64 -8.20
CA HIS A 573 19.12 -0.29 -7.10
C HIS A 573 19.95 0.31 -5.96
N GLU A 574 21.07 0.98 -6.29
CA GLU A 574 21.89 1.71 -5.32
C GLU A 574 21.09 2.80 -4.58
N THR A 575 20.15 3.44 -5.28
CA THR A 575 19.26 4.44 -4.69
C THR A 575 18.30 3.81 -3.68
N GLU A 576 17.71 2.66 -4.01
CA GLU A 576 16.81 1.93 -3.11
C GLU A 576 17.53 1.41 -1.86
N GLU A 577 18.76 0.90 -2.02
CA GLU A 577 19.60 0.45 -0.91
C GLU A 577 19.91 1.62 0.04
N LYS A 578 20.35 2.75 -0.51
CA LYS A 578 20.62 3.96 0.27
C LYS A 578 19.37 4.51 0.96
N LEU A 579 18.20 4.42 0.32
CA LEU A 579 16.94 4.78 0.95
C LEU A 579 16.67 3.86 2.15
N ASN A 580 16.83 2.56 2.00
CA ASN A 580 16.64 1.59 3.09
C ASN A 580 17.59 1.85 4.26
N GLU A 581 18.86 2.17 3.99
CA GLU A 581 19.84 2.58 5.01
C GLU A 581 19.39 3.83 5.78
N LEU A 582 18.94 4.88 5.06
CA LEU A 582 18.46 6.11 5.69
C LEU A 582 17.20 5.90 6.55
N MET A 583 16.40 4.89 6.22
CA MET A 583 15.17 4.57 6.91
C MET A 583 15.36 3.57 8.06
N GLU A 584 16.52 2.91 8.15
CA GLU A 584 16.78 1.80 9.06
C GLU A 584 16.48 2.15 10.53
N GLU A 585 16.89 3.32 10.99
CA GLU A 585 16.63 3.82 12.36
C GLU A 585 15.10 3.87 12.63
N SER A 586 14.36 4.43 11.67
CA SER A 586 12.91 4.59 11.76
C SER A 586 12.18 3.25 11.68
N THR A 587 12.59 2.38 10.75
CA THR A 587 11.97 1.08 10.56
C THR A 587 12.26 0.12 11.71
N THR A 588 13.48 0.13 12.23
CA THR A 588 13.88 -0.65 13.40
C THR A 588 13.08 -0.23 14.64
N THR A 589 12.84 1.07 14.80
CA THR A 589 11.96 1.57 15.87
C THR A 589 10.55 0.99 15.74
N ILE A 590 9.95 0.99 14.53
CA ILE A 590 8.62 0.38 14.31
C ILE A 590 8.63 -1.11 14.64
N GLN A 591 9.68 -1.84 14.22
CA GLN A 591 9.82 -3.26 14.54
C GLN A 591 9.91 -3.50 16.05
N LEU A 592 10.70 -2.72 16.78
CA LEU A 592 10.80 -2.81 18.24
C LEU A 592 9.45 -2.57 18.91
N LEU A 593 8.69 -1.60 18.42
CA LEU A 593 7.34 -1.31 18.90
C LEU A 593 6.38 -2.46 18.65
N ALA A 594 6.41 -3.03 17.45
CA ALA A 594 5.49 -4.08 17.03
C ALA A 594 5.79 -5.42 17.71
N TYR A 595 7.07 -5.84 17.75
CA TYR A 595 7.46 -7.13 18.31
C TYR A 595 7.58 -7.14 19.84
N MET A 596 7.95 -6.02 20.45
CA MET A 596 8.32 -6.01 21.87
C MET A 596 7.56 -4.97 22.68
N LEU A 597 7.71 -3.68 22.39
CA LEU A 597 7.26 -2.63 23.29
C LEU A 597 5.73 -2.59 23.44
N SER A 598 4.97 -2.58 22.34
CA SER A 598 3.51 -2.50 22.41
C SER A 598 2.88 -3.72 23.09
N PRO A 599 3.29 -4.97 22.77
CA PRO A 599 2.85 -6.15 23.52
C PRO A 599 3.18 -6.11 25.01
N VAL A 600 4.43 -5.80 25.36
CA VAL A 600 4.89 -5.77 26.75
C VAL A 600 4.09 -4.74 27.53
N ILE A 601 4.00 -3.50 27.04
CA ILE A 601 3.33 -2.47 27.81
C ILE A 601 1.82 -2.72 27.90
N SER A 602 1.20 -3.25 26.84
CA SER A 602 -0.22 -3.64 26.90
C SER A 602 -0.45 -4.74 27.95
N GLY A 603 0.44 -5.72 28.04
CA GLY A 603 0.38 -6.79 29.03
C GLY A 603 0.57 -6.27 30.46
N VAL A 604 1.53 -5.35 30.64
CA VAL A 604 1.77 -4.67 31.92
C VAL A 604 0.55 -3.85 32.34
N ALA A 605 -0.02 -3.05 31.44
CA ALA A 605 -1.15 -2.18 31.76
C ALA A 605 -2.39 -2.98 32.21
N VAL A 606 -2.72 -4.08 31.51
CA VAL A 606 -3.83 -4.96 31.89
C VAL A 606 -3.55 -5.65 33.22
N GLY A 607 -2.35 -6.21 33.43
CA GLY A 607 -2.00 -6.89 34.68
C GLY A 607 -1.99 -5.94 35.89
N MET A 608 -1.49 -4.71 35.71
CA MET A 608 -1.55 -3.66 36.73
C MET A 608 -2.99 -3.24 37.02
N SER A 609 -3.82 -3.04 35.99
CA SER A 609 -5.23 -2.70 36.19
C SER A 609 -5.97 -3.76 37.00
N GLN A 610 -5.76 -5.04 36.67
CA GLN A 610 -6.34 -6.15 37.43
C GLN A 610 -5.90 -6.11 38.89
N THR A 611 -4.63 -5.87 39.15
CA THR A 611 -4.05 -5.76 40.49
C THR A 611 -4.68 -4.60 41.26
N ILE A 612 -4.76 -3.42 40.66
CA ILE A 612 -5.31 -2.21 41.27
C ILE A 612 -6.79 -2.42 41.62
N ILE A 613 -7.60 -2.93 40.68
CA ILE A 613 -9.03 -3.16 40.89
C ILE A 613 -9.25 -4.22 41.97
N THR A 614 -8.47 -5.31 41.97
CA THR A 614 -8.56 -6.36 42.99
C THR A 614 -8.18 -5.83 44.38
N ALA A 615 -7.10 -5.07 44.49
CA ALA A 615 -6.66 -4.48 45.76
C ALA A 615 -7.69 -3.48 46.29
N MET A 616 -8.26 -2.63 45.42
CA MET A 616 -9.31 -1.69 45.79
C MET A 616 -10.56 -2.40 46.32
N TYR A 617 -10.98 -3.47 45.66
CA TYR A 617 -12.15 -4.26 46.04
C TYR A 617 -11.96 -5.01 47.37
N GLN A 618 -10.74 -5.44 47.69
CA GLN A 618 -10.43 -6.00 49.03
C GLN A 618 -10.40 -4.92 50.11
N LEU A 619 -9.95 -3.71 49.77
CA LEU A 619 -9.96 -2.57 50.69
C LEU A 619 -11.38 -2.10 50.99
N SER A 620 -12.30 -2.12 50.03
CA SER A 620 -13.72 -1.80 50.29
C SER A 620 -14.36 -2.80 51.25
N GLY A 621 -14.14 -4.10 51.06
CA GLY A 621 -14.68 -5.15 51.94
C GLY A 621 -14.10 -5.19 53.35
N SER A 622 -12.99 -4.49 53.62
CA SER A 622 -12.35 -4.41 54.95
C SER A 622 -12.72 -3.14 55.72
N VAL A 623 -13.45 -2.21 55.11
CA VAL A 623 -14.08 -1.09 55.83
C VAL A 623 -15.40 -1.61 56.42
N PRO A 624 -15.54 -1.67 57.76
CA PRO A 624 -16.82 -2.06 58.36
C PRO A 624 -17.90 -1.07 57.93
N ASP A 625 -19.10 -1.55 57.60
CA ASP A 625 -20.28 -0.71 57.46
C ASP A 625 -20.41 0.16 58.71
N VAL A 626 -20.03 1.44 58.61
CA VAL A 626 -20.34 2.43 59.64
C VAL A 626 -21.79 2.83 59.43
N GLU A 627 -22.70 1.89 59.67
CA GLU A 627 -24.10 2.19 59.90
C GLU A 627 -24.22 3.01 61.19
N GLY A 628 -24.23 4.33 61.05
CA GLY A 628 -24.63 5.25 62.11
C GLY A 628 -23.50 6.12 62.64
N GLY A 629 -23.28 7.27 62.00
CA GLY A 629 -22.42 8.32 62.52
C GLY A 629 -22.59 9.62 61.75
N ALA A 630 -23.70 10.32 61.99
CA ALA A 630 -23.91 11.68 61.48
C ALA A 630 -22.81 12.62 62.01
N GLY A 631 -22.12 13.31 61.10
CA GLY A 631 -21.33 14.51 61.42
C GLY A 631 -19.81 14.33 61.45
N GLY A 632 -19.19 14.10 60.29
CA GLY A 632 -17.75 14.27 60.11
C GLY A 632 -17.43 14.72 58.69
N LEU A 633 -16.86 15.91 58.54
CA LEU A 633 -16.49 16.55 57.26
C LEU A 633 -15.39 15.82 56.44
N GLY A 634 -15.14 14.53 56.72
CA GLY A 634 -14.21 13.65 55.99
C GLY A 634 -14.84 12.39 55.37
N GLY A 635 -16.11 12.09 55.65
CA GLY A 635 -16.77 10.84 55.19
C GLY A 635 -17.32 10.87 53.76
N GLY A 636 -17.59 12.05 53.20
CA GLY A 636 -18.19 12.18 51.86
C GLY A 636 -17.28 11.71 50.72
N GLY A 637 -15.94 11.82 50.88
CA GLY A 637 -14.98 11.37 49.88
C GLY A 637 -14.80 9.84 49.84
N MET A 638 -14.86 9.18 51.01
CA MET A 638 -14.73 7.73 51.12
C MET A 638 -16.01 7.01 50.65
N GLY A 639 -17.19 7.54 50.99
CA GLY A 639 -18.47 7.02 50.48
C GLY A 639 -18.60 7.13 48.96
N SER A 640 -18.15 8.26 48.37
CA SER A 640 -18.10 8.44 46.92
C SER A 640 -17.10 7.51 46.23
N MET A 641 -16.01 7.11 46.90
CA MET A 641 -15.02 6.19 46.37
C MET A 641 -15.51 4.73 46.42
N LEU A 642 -16.27 4.37 47.45
CA LEU A 642 -16.94 3.06 47.57
C LEU A 642 -18.04 2.91 46.51
N ASP A 643 -18.89 3.92 46.34
CA ASP A 643 -19.93 3.97 45.29
C ASP A 643 -19.34 3.99 43.85
N GLY A 644 -18.15 4.60 43.70
CA GLY A 644 -17.39 4.56 42.45
C GLY A 644 -16.72 3.21 42.15
N LEU A 645 -16.58 2.33 43.15
CA LEU A 645 -15.99 1.00 42.98
C LEU A 645 -16.95 0.03 42.31
N ASP A 646 -18.24 0.11 42.64
CA ASP A 646 -19.29 -0.71 42.02
C ASP A 646 -19.44 -0.40 40.53
N ASN A 647 -19.09 0.83 40.14
CA ASN A 647 -19.11 1.31 38.77
C ASN A 647 -17.74 1.24 38.07
N ALA A 648 -16.70 0.72 38.74
CA ALA A 648 -15.37 0.57 38.15
C ALA A 648 -15.39 -0.42 36.99
N ILE A 649 -14.59 -0.14 35.96
CA ILE A 649 -14.61 -0.95 34.74
C ILE A 649 -13.99 -2.33 35.03
N PRO A 650 -14.72 -3.44 34.79
CA PRO A 650 -14.21 -4.79 34.98
C PRO A 650 -12.89 -5.03 34.23
N PRO A 651 -11.86 -5.65 34.87
CA PRO A 651 -10.58 -5.94 34.23
C PRO A 651 -10.71 -6.78 32.95
N GLU A 652 -11.71 -7.66 32.87
CA GLU A 652 -11.99 -8.49 31.70
C GLU A 652 -12.41 -7.66 30.48
N LEU A 653 -13.27 -6.65 30.69
CA LEU A 653 -13.71 -5.75 29.62
C LEU A 653 -12.57 -4.83 29.19
N LEU A 654 -11.80 -4.33 30.16
CA LEU A 654 -10.61 -3.54 29.87
C LEU A 654 -9.60 -4.37 29.06
N GLN A 655 -9.35 -5.61 29.46
CA GLN A 655 -8.47 -6.53 28.72
C GLN A 655 -8.96 -6.74 27.29
N MET A 656 -10.27 -6.91 27.08
CA MET A 656 -10.83 -7.09 25.75
C MET A 656 -10.60 -5.85 24.87
N VAL A 657 -10.88 -4.65 25.39
CA VAL A 657 -10.64 -3.36 24.70
C VAL A 657 -9.16 -3.24 24.31
N ILE A 658 -8.26 -3.45 25.27
CA ILE A 658 -6.81 -3.33 25.08
C ILE A 658 -6.27 -4.40 24.14
N GLY A 659 -6.76 -5.63 24.26
CA GLY A 659 -6.36 -6.76 23.43
C GLY A 659 -6.75 -6.56 21.96
N VAL A 660 -7.97 -6.11 21.70
CA VAL A 660 -8.41 -5.76 20.34
C VAL A 660 -7.63 -4.55 19.81
N TYR A 661 -7.34 -3.57 20.67
CA TYR A 661 -6.52 -2.41 20.30
C TYR A 661 -5.10 -2.84 19.91
N LEU A 662 -4.48 -3.75 20.66
CA LEU A 662 -3.16 -4.29 20.33
C LEU A 662 -3.17 -4.97 18.96
N ILE A 663 -4.20 -5.78 18.63
CA ILE A 663 -4.33 -6.40 17.30
C ILE A 663 -4.40 -5.33 16.20
N GLN A 664 -5.21 -4.28 16.40
CA GLN A 664 -5.32 -3.16 15.45
C GLN A 664 -4.00 -2.40 15.32
N LEU A 665 -3.31 -2.15 16.42
CA LEU A 665 -2.02 -1.46 16.44
C LEU A 665 -0.94 -2.28 15.72
N LEU A 666 -0.84 -3.58 15.98
CA LEU A 666 0.09 -4.48 15.29
C LEU A 666 -0.20 -4.55 13.78
N TYR A 667 -1.47 -4.52 13.39
CA TYR A 667 -1.87 -4.43 11.99
C TYR A 667 -1.43 -3.10 11.34
N ILE A 668 -1.63 -1.97 12.03
CA ILE A 668 -1.23 -0.64 11.56
C ILE A 668 0.29 -0.54 11.45
N LEU A 669 1.03 -0.90 12.51
CA LEU A 669 2.49 -0.87 12.52
C LEU A 669 3.10 -1.80 11.47
N GLY A 670 2.52 -3.00 11.31
CA GLY A 670 2.95 -3.94 10.27
C GLY A 670 2.70 -3.40 8.87
N THR A 671 1.55 -2.74 8.63
CA THR A 671 1.27 -2.06 7.36
C THR A 671 2.23 -0.90 7.13
N PHE A 672 2.49 -0.09 8.15
CA PHE A 672 3.38 1.07 8.06
C PHE A 672 4.81 0.66 7.72
N TYR A 673 5.38 -0.29 8.48
CA TYR A 673 6.71 -0.84 8.22
C TYR A 673 6.83 -1.39 6.80
N MET A 674 5.84 -2.17 6.35
CA MET A 674 5.92 -2.81 5.04
C MET A 674 5.76 -1.81 3.89
N LYS A 675 4.88 -0.81 4.04
CA LYS A 675 4.77 0.29 3.08
C LYS A 675 6.04 1.14 2.98
N ILE A 676 6.79 1.25 4.07
CA ILE A 676 8.09 1.93 4.07
C ILE A 676 9.12 1.13 3.27
N VAL A 677 9.35 -0.12 3.65
CA VAL A 677 10.47 -0.92 3.14
C VAL A 677 10.19 -1.48 1.74
N HIS A 678 9.02 -2.10 1.52
CA HIS A 678 8.70 -2.82 0.27
C HIS A 678 7.60 -2.15 -0.56
N GLY A 679 7.12 -0.96 -0.17
CA GLY A 679 6.03 -0.29 -0.89
C GLY A 679 4.68 -1.01 -0.77
N GLU A 680 3.91 -1.08 -1.84
CA GLU A 680 2.53 -1.62 -1.81
C GLU A 680 2.42 -3.14 -1.94
N ASP A 681 3.52 -3.87 -1.75
CA ASP A 681 3.54 -5.33 -1.88
C ASP A 681 2.64 -6.03 -0.83
N VAL A 682 1.50 -6.55 -1.30
CA VAL A 682 0.49 -7.23 -0.48
C VAL A 682 1.03 -8.54 0.12
N THR A 683 1.93 -9.23 -0.58
CA THR A 683 2.48 -10.53 -0.16
C THR A 683 3.36 -10.35 1.08
N TYR A 684 4.39 -9.52 0.97
CA TYR A 684 5.30 -9.26 2.08
C TYR A 684 4.57 -8.58 3.25
N LYS A 685 3.60 -7.71 2.96
CA LYS A 685 2.72 -7.12 3.97
C LYS A 685 2.00 -8.17 4.82
N ASN A 686 1.34 -9.15 4.18
CA ASN A 686 0.60 -10.19 4.89
C ASN A 686 1.53 -11.09 5.72
N ILE A 687 2.72 -11.40 5.22
CA ILE A 687 3.70 -12.23 5.94
C ILE A 687 4.19 -11.52 7.20
N PHE A 688 4.58 -10.25 7.07
CA PHE A 688 5.10 -9.49 8.21
C PHE A 688 4.02 -9.26 9.28
N ILE A 689 2.82 -8.84 8.88
CA ILE A 689 1.68 -8.71 9.81
C ILE A 689 1.40 -10.03 10.51
N GLY A 690 1.44 -11.15 9.76
CA GLY A 690 1.26 -12.49 10.33
C GLY A 690 2.29 -12.83 11.41
N LYS A 691 3.57 -12.60 11.14
CA LYS A 691 4.66 -12.82 12.10
C LYS A 691 4.54 -11.94 13.34
N VAL A 692 4.32 -10.64 13.14
CA VAL A 692 4.18 -9.66 14.22
C VAL A 692 2.98 -9.99 15.11
N MET A 693 1.83 -10.36 14.53
CA MET A 693 0.66 -10.74 15.31
C MET A 693 0.94 -11.97 16.19
N ILE A 694 1.55 -13.02 15.63
CA ILE A 694 1.83 -14.25 16.38
C ILE A 694 2.84 -13.99 17.51
N ILE A 695 3.98 -13.37 17.19
CA ILE A 695 5.05 -13.13 18.16
C ILE A 695 4.60 -12.11 19.20
N GLY A 696 3.99 -11.00 18.76
CA GLY A 696 3.53 -9.93 19.62
C GLY A 696 2.44 -10.40 20.58
N LEU A 697 1.42 -11.13 20.13
CA LEU A 697 0.37 -11.60 21.04
C LEU A 697 0.86 -12.66 22.03
N THR A 698 1.79 -13.52 21.60
CA THR A 698 2.42 -14.49 22.51
C THR A 698 3.17 -13.74 23.61
N LEU A 699 3.95 -12.72 23.25
CA LEU A 699 4.67 -11.90 24.22
C LEU A 699 3.72 -11.14 25.16
N TYR A 700 2.63 -10.57 24.63
CA TYR A 700 1.59 -9.91 25.43
C TYR A 700 1.01 -10.84 26.51
N VAL A 701 0.66 -12.08 26.15
CA VAL A 701 0.13 -13.06 27.10
C VAL A 701 1.18 -13.46 28.14
N ILE A 702 2.42 -13.68 27.73
CA ILE A 702 3.53 -13.99 28.65
C ILE A 702 3.72 -12.85 29.65
N THR A 703 3.80 -11.61 29.17
CA THR A 703 3.97 -10.44 30.04
C THR A 703 2.80 -10.27 30.99
N LEU A 704 1.56 -10.41 30.49
CA LEU A 704 0.36 -10.35 31.32
C LEU A 704 0.40 -11.40 32.44
N MET A 705 0.71 -12.65 32.11
CA MET A 705 0.79 -13.73 33.10
C MET A 705 1.87 -13.48 34.15
N ILE A 706 3.04 -12.97 33.74
CA ILE A 706 4.14 -12.62 34.67
C ILE A 706 3.68 -11.52 35.63
N VAL A 707 3.11 -10.43 35.11
CA VAL A 707 2.66 -9.29 35.93
C VAL A 707 1.54 -9.71 36.87
N SER A 708 0.50 -10.37 36.37
CA SER A 708 -0.60 -10.86 37.20
C SER A 708 -0.14 -11.86 38.27
N SER A 709 0.89 -12.68 38.00
CA SER A 709 1.45 -13.61 39.00
C SER A 709 2.26 -12.91 40.08
N ILE A 710 3.14 -11.96 39.69
CA ILE A 710 3.98 -11.20 40.63
C ILE A 710 3.11 -10.42 41.61
N PHE A 711 2.12 -9.70 41.09
CA PHE A 711 1.29 -8.83 41.90
C PHE A 711 0.11 -9.55 42.56
N GLY A 712 -0.41 -10.62 41.95
CA GLY A 712 -1.42 -11.48 42.56
C GLY A 712 -0.92 -12.15 43.85
N GLY A 713 0.33 -12.62 43.84
CA GLY A 713 0.97 -13.19 45.05
C GLY A 713 1.22 -12.16 46.16
N ALA A 714 1.44 -10.89 45.81
CA ALA A 714 1.59 -9.81 46.77
C ALA A 714 0.26 -9.51 47.49
N ILE A 715 -0.86 -9.54 46.76
CA ILE A 715 -2.20 -9.27 47.32
C ILE A 715 -2.65 -10.39 48.27
N THR A 716 -2.39 -11.66 47.96
CA THR A 716 -2.75 -12.78 48.85
C THR A 716 -1.98 -12.79 50.18
N ASN A 717 -0.79 -12.20 50.23
CA ASN A 717 0.02 -12.12 51.45
C ASN A 717 -0.38 -10.95 52.39
N VAL A 718 -1.22 -10.02 51.94
CA VAL A 718 -1.75 -8.92 52.77
C VAL A 718 -2.94 -9.40 53.65
N GLN A 719 -3.43 -10.63 53.44
CA GLN A 719 -4.48 -11.26 54.26
C GLN A 719 -3.96 -11.92 55.56
N VAL A 720 -2.83 -11.48 56.13
CA VAL A 720 -2.30 -11.96 57.43
C VAL A 720 -2.32 -10.86 58.47
#